data_AF-A0A8D8PWS7-F1
#
_entry.id   AF-A0A8D8PWS7-F1
#
_cell.length_a   1.000
_cell.length_b   1.000
_cell.length_c   1.000
_cell.angle_alpha   90.00
_cell.angle_beta   90.00
_cell.angle_gamma   90.00
#
_symmetry.space_group_name_H-M   'P 1'
#
loop_
_entity.id
_entity.type
_entity.pdbx_description
1 polymer ?
#
loop_
_entity_poly.entity_id
_entity_poly.type
_entity_poly.pdbx_seq_one_letter_code
_entity_poly.pdbx_strand_id
1 'polypeptide(L)'
;MSTGSSRHQDLQTCSCSHDTDSVTSGPRSFQRYFQIMDLFYSLYRILFYPDEMCAEAEELNVADVADILHHQFVTFTGGKSRDGYPIITFPDECNFHLLNRSDYEKLVLYLTSVPSYVQMQEADMGFVILVDRRNDKWSSVKHTLLRISEFFPGLIHIVFVLRPSGFFQKAISEVSNKFFKEEFKFKLVICSCVEELHQYIDKSELTTEYRGDLVYCHHHWIQQRLALEQFSIQTKSVSDLLDKFTKLFQDSTEEYPIEIHSIKNVLHAQSIDYALRKEEILEAAKRGEALLHDFKSRSREPSSLINITAVERLLVQLEETERTFDEFWQNHSAKLRQLLELRTFEYNFKETQGLLDTYLNILSDQTEVGETVDRVTTLIKEFSAFHNICMEEMEHSEEVISAGEAMLQGKHYVHLDSVEPKVDELKRLNVTLTERLQKRCDTLNKCKELQFRIDKANQWCTQGIELVASQHIDKCSCSPDIAEQLLYEIEHFMETGIQELNINLNTQNSRDFYAMFEDAITPETKALVTQVLQRIDDVAVMCDKRQSNLRKLVRKPPRPIQTVTPEPGVPLQPPLGAPTPHMINFNKILRKANTVARMDNNNSVGAGLSQADMDQLRLKQRHVLTELLETERTYVTELGSIVTGYKNEMTKEDVKCVIPAGLDGKADILFGNLEEICQFHHDELFKEMEACNFNIELVALCFTKRKDKFYKLYSQYCQNHPRSESLREMIGENNAFFQSCQMKLGHKLPLAAYLLKPIQRVTKYQLLLKVRRSLYFDLPRESNQISAATQGSPTLPGQ
;
A
#
# COMPACT_ATOMS: atom_id res chain seq x y z
N MET A 1 -3.95 70.71 0.49
CA MET A 1 -4.73 71.90 0.87
C MET A 1 -6.10 71.71 0.22
N SER A 2 -7.06 71.05 0.87
CA SER A 2 -8.01 71.62 1.86
C SER A 2 -8.71 72.84 1.28
N THR A 3 -10.02 72.80 1.01
CA THR A 3 -11.15 72.85 1.97
C THR A 3 -12.44 72.55 1.18
N GLY A 4 -13.46 71.80 1.62
CA GLY A 4 -14.24 71.85 2.88
C GLY A 4 -15.58 72.57 2.59
N SER A 5 -16.72 71.91 2.33
CA SER A 5 -17.65 71.21 3.26
C SER A 5 -18.83 72.06 3.77
N SER A 6 -20.07 71.61 3.50
CA SER A 6 -21.23 71.58 4.45
C SER A 6 -22.48 71.01 3.75
N ARG A 7 -23.04 69.87 4.18
CA ARG A 7 -23.99 69.62 5.32
C ARG A 7 -25.44 70.04 4.97
N HIS A 8 -26.54 69.35 5.26
CA HIS A 8 -26.87 68.15 6.06
C HIS A 8 -28.30 67.66 5.68
N GLN A 9 -28.52 66.33 5.71
CA GLN A 9 -29.70 65.54 6.18
C GLN A 9 -31.16 65.95 5.86
N ASP A 10 -31.97 65.00 5.34
CA ASP A 10 -33.01 64.29 6.13
C ASP A 10 -33.71 63.14 5.35
N LEU A 11 -34.11 62.11 6.11
CA LEU A 11 -34.75 60.84 5.69
C LEU A 11 -36.29 60.97 5.56
N GLN A 12 -36.93 60.28 4.58
CA GLN A 12 -38.05 59.32 4.82
C GLN A 12 -38.72 58.73 3.54
N THR A 13 -38.71 57.38 3.48
CA THR A 13 -39.76 56.41 3.10
C THR A 13 -40.39 56.28 1.69
N CYS A 14 -40.35 55.00 1.22
CA CYS A 14 -41.36 54.21 0.50
C CYS A 14 -41.74 54.55 -0.97
N SER A 15 -41.44 53.64 -1.92
CA SER A 15 -42.30 52.49 -2.32
C SER A 15 -42.10 52.05 -3.79
N CYS A 16 -42.23 50.72 -3.99
CA CYS A 16 -42.57 49.99 -5.22
C CYS A 16 -41.59 49.93 -6.41
N SER A 17 -40.82 48.84 -6.46
CA SER A 17 -40.26 48.23 -7.66
C SER A 17 -41.32 47.35 -8.36
N HIS A 18 -41.56 47.60 -9.64
CA HIS A 18 -42.26 46.68 -10.54
C HIS A 18 -41.22 45.99 -11.44
N ASP A 19 -41.04 44.69 -11.22
CA ASP A 19 -40.40 43.76 -12.14
C ASP A 19 -41.36 43.42 -13.30
N THR A 20 -40.83 43.37 -14.51
CA THR A 20 -41.42 42.63 -15.63
C THR A 20 -40.33 41.81 -16.32
N ASP A 21 -40.09 40.61 -15.78
CA ASP A 21 -39.47 39.49 -16.49
C ASP A 21 -40.59 38.55 -16.97
N SER A 22 -40.71 38.35 -18.28
CA SER A 22 -41.22 37.09 -18.85
C SER A 22 -41.00 37.04 -20.36
N VAL A 23 -40.26 36.03 -20.83
CA VAL A 23 -40.75 34.89 -21.65
C VAL A 23 -39.57 34.31 -22.43
N THR A 24 -39.01 33.19 -21.95
CA THR A 24 -38.65 31.99 -22.73
C THR A 24 -38.34 30.85 -21.76
N SER A 25 -39.35 30.17 -21.26
CA SER A 25 -39.20 28.88 -20.57
C SER A 25 -40.07 27.85 -21.26
N GLY A 26 -39.44 26.93 -22.00
CA GLY A 26 -40.10 25.66 -22.34
C GLY A 26 -40.37 24.86 -21.05
N PRO A 27 -41.38 23.97 -21.04
CA PRO A 27 -41.75 23.24 -19.83
C PRO A 27 -40.59 22.32 -19.40
N ARG A 28 -40.15 22.46 -18.14
CA ARG A 28 -39.06 21.70 -17.49
C ARG A 28 -39.19 20.18 -17.63
N SER A 29 -40.38 19.67 -17.94
CA SER A 29 -40.69 18.26 -18.19
C SER A 29 -40.09 17.70 -19.49
N PHE A 30 -39.87 18.53 -20.52
CA PHE A 30 -39.26 18.08 -21.79
C PHE A 30 -37.76 17.81 -21.66
N GLN A 31 -37.04 18.61 -20.87
CA GLN A 31 -35.60 18.49 -20.69
C GLN A 31 -35.22 17.30 -19.79
N ARG A 32 -36.08 16.97 -18.81
CA ARG A 32 -35.96 15.75 -17.99
C ARG A 32 -36.28 14.46 -18.77
N TYR A 33 -37.21 14.51 -19.72
CA TYR A 33 -37.53 13.36 -20.57
C TYR A 33 -36.30 12.87 -21.36
N PHE A 34 -35.56 13.78 -22.00
CA PHE A 34 -34.35 13.43 -22.74
C PHE A 34 -33.26 12.87 -21.83
N GLN A 35 -32.98 13.49 -20.67
CA GLN A 35 -32.02 12.95 -19.70
C GLN A 35 -32.36 11.53 -19.21
N ILE A 36 -33.65 11.22 -19.01
CA ILE A 36 -34.10 9.89 -18.57
C ILE A 36 -34.03 8.87 -19.73
N MET A 37 -34.35 9.29 -20.96
CA MET A 37 -34.19 8.46 -22.15
C MET A 37 -32.71 8.21 -22.47
N ASP A 38 -31.82 9.20 -22.30
CA ASP A 38 -30.38 9.08 -22.52
C ASP A 38 -29.73 8.13 -21.53
N LEU A 39 -30.09 8.23 -20.24
CA LEU A 39 -29.70 7.26 -19.22
C LEU A 39 -30.19 5.85 -19.59
N PHE A 40 -31.43 5.72 -20.06
CA PHE A 40 -32.01 4.43 -20.45
C PHE A 40 -31.34 3.82 -21.70
N TYR A 41 -31.03 4.62 -22.73
CA TYR A 41 -30.34 4.15 -23.95
C TYR A 41 -28.88 3.81 -23.69
N SER A 42 -28.18 4.59 -22.85
CA SER A 42 -26.83 4.27 -22.37
C SER A 42 -26.82 2.96 -21.56
N LEU A 43 -27.82 2.74 -20.70
CA LEU A 43 -28.03 1.50 -19.96
C LEU A 43 -28.38 0.31 -20.87
N TYR A 44 -29.23 0.52 -21.88
CA TYR A 44 -29.63 -0.51 -22.84
C TYR A 44 -28.44 -1.05 -23.65
N ARG A 45 -27.54 -0.15 -24.08
CA ARG A 45 -26.32 -0.49 -24.82
C ARG A 45 -25.34 -1.32 -23.98
N ILE A 46 -25.21 -0.98 -22.69
CA ILE A 46 -24.31 -1.67 -21.75
C ILE A 46 -24.85 -3.03 -21.30
N LEU A 47 -26.17 -3.18 -21.18
CA LEU A 47 -26.80 -4.38 -20.61
C LEU A 47 -27.11 -5.45 -21.66
N PHE A 48 -27.39 -5.09 -22.92
CA PHE A 48 -28.12 -5.99 -23.82
C PHE A 48 -27.50 -6.27 -25.20
N TYR A 49 -26.37 -5.63 -25.53
CA TYR A 49 -25.48 -5.96 -26.66
C TYR A 49 -24.07 -6.40 -26.20
N PRO A 50 -23.93 -7.42 -25.33
CA PRO A 50 -22.61 -7.91 -24.94
C PRO A 50 -21.88 -8.63 -26.09
N ASP A 51 -22.62 -9.21 -27.05
CA ASP A 51 -22.02 -9.98 -28.17
C ASP A 51 -21.46 -9.10 -29.30
N GLU A 52 -21.97 -7.87 -29.51
CA GLU A 52 -21.30 -6.85 -30.34
C GLU A 52 -20.04 -6.29 -29.68
N MET A 53 -19.83 -6.57 -28.39
CA MET A 53 -18.61 -6.25 -27.63
C MET A 53 -17.75 -7.50 -27.37
N CYS A 54 -18.15 -8.68 -27.87
CA CYS A 54 -17.36 -9.91 -27.80
C CYS A 54 -16.60 -10.19 -29.11
N ALA A 55 -16.90 -9.46 -30.18
CA ALA A 55 -15.85 -8.95 -31.04
C ALA A 55 -15.36 -7.66 -30.39
N GLU A 56 -14.05 -7.47 -30.29
CA GLU A 56 -13.48 -6.13 -30.12
C GLU A 56 -14.13 -5.24 -31.18
N ALA A 57 -15.09 -4.39 -30.81
CA ALA A 57 -15.43 -3.28 -31.67
C ALA A 57 -14.19 -2.38 -31.63
N GLU A 58 -13.25 -2.65 -32.53
CA GLU A 58 -12.14 -1.75 -32.81
C GLU A 58 -12.74 -0.35 -32.90
N GLU A 59 -12.26 0.56 -32.04
CA GLU A 59 -12.59 1.98 -32.18
C GLU A 59 -12.18 2.37 -33.60
N LEU A 60 -13.17 2.67 -34.45
CA LEU A 60 -12.93 3.10 -35.83
C LEU A 60 -11.97 4.29 -35.80
N ASN A 61 -10.80 4.09 -36.41
CA ASN A 61 -9.79 5.11 -36.53
C ASN A 61 -9.88 5.77 -37.91
N VAL A 62 -9.20 6.90 -38.08
CA VAL A 62 -9.17 7.64 -39.33
C VAL A 62 -8.56 6.83 -40.47
N ALA A 63 -7.63 5.90 -40.20
CA ALA A 63 -7.04 5.06 -41.23
C ALA A 63 -8.07 4.08 -41.82
N ASP A 64 -9.03 3.61 -41.02
CA ASP A 64 -10.11 2.71 -41.46
C ASP A 64 -11.10 3.38 -42.42
N VAL A 65 -11.17 4.72 -42.38
CA VAL A 65 -12.10 5.52 -43.17
C VAL A 65 -11.41 6.56 -44.07
N ALA A 66 -10.07 6.59 -44.11
CA ALA A 66 -9.30 7.62 -44.82
C ALA A 66 -9.65 7.67 -46.32
N ASP A 67 -9.73 6.50 -46.96
CA ASP A 67 -10.09 6.38 -48.37
C ASP A 67 -11.50 6.92 -48.63
N ILE A 68 -12.44 6.67 -47.72
CA ILE A 68 -13.82 7.16 -47.81
C ILE A 68 -13.86 8.68 -47.58
N LEU A 69 -13.09 9.18 -46.61
CA LEU A 69 -12.98 10.61 -46.27
C LEU A 69 -12.44 11.39 -47.45
N HIS A 70 -11.42 10.89 -48.16
CA HIS A 70 -10.82 11.58 -49.32
C HIS A 70 -11.82 11.94 -50.43
N HIS A 71 -12.92 11.19 -50.56
CA HIS A 71 -14.01 11.48 -51.50
C HIS A 71 -14.97 12.60 -51.04
N GLN A 72 -14.84 13.08 -49.80
CA GLN A 72 -15.59 14.19 -49.22
C GLN A 72 -17.11 14.03 -49.22
N PHE A 73 -17.63 12.79 -49.23
CA PHE A 73 -19.08 12.53 -49.19
C PHE A 73 -19.78 13.20 -48.00
N VAL A 74 -19.08 13.28 -46.88
CA VAL A 74 -19.47 13.95 -45.64
C VAL A 74 -18.23 14.61 -45.07
N THR A 75 -18.32 15.88 -44.65
CA THR A 75 -17.20 16.64 -44.11
C THR A 75 -17.51 17.17 -42.71
N PHE A 76 -16.47 17.23 -41.88
CA PHE A 76 -16.49 17.83 -40.55
C PHE A 76 -15.42 18.93 -40.49
N THR A 77 -15.86 20.18 -40.55
CA THR A 77 -14.99 21.35 -40.68
C THR A 77 -14.61 21.98 -39.35
N GLY A 78 -15.16 21.48 -38.24
CA GLY A 78 -15.02 22.07 -36.91
C GLY A 78 -15.94 23.27 -36.66
N GLY A 79 -16.75 23.67 -37.64
CA GLY A 79 -17.73 24.74 -37.49
C GLY A 79 -18.86 24.37 -36.52
N LYS A 80 -19.37 25.38 -35.82
CA LYS A 80 -20.47 25.26 -34.84
C LYS A 80 -21.63 26.17 -35.21
N SER A 81 -22.84 25.78 -34.83
CA SER A 81 -23.99 26.70 -34.87
C SER A 81 -23.87 27.78 -33.79
N ARG A 82 -24.74 28.79 -33.82
CA ARG A 82 -24.79 29.87 -32.81
C ARG A 82 -25.02 29.36 -31.39
N ASP A 83 -25.72 28.23 -31.27
CA ASP A 83 -26.00 27.55 -29.99
C ASP A 83 -24.89 26.55 -29.60
N GLY A 84 -23.79 26.50 -30.35
CA GLY A 84 -22.63 25.66 -30.06
C GLY A 84 -22.69 24.23 -30.63
N TYR A 85 -23.77 23.83 -31.30
CA TYR A 85 -23.88 22.48 -31.87
C TYR A 85 -22.89 22.27 -33.04
N PRO A 86 -22.13 21.15 -33.07
CA PRO A 86 -21.22 20.83 -34.17
C PRO A 86 -21.96 20.65 -35.50
N ILE A 87 -21.33 21.12 -36.59
CA ILE A 87 -21.89 21.04 -37.94
C ILE A 87 -21.25 19.89 -38.71
N ILE A 88 -22.08 18.99 -39.25
CA ILE A 88 -21.68 17.97 -40.24
C ILE A 88 -22.28 18.37 -41.60
N THR A 89 -21.44 18.42 -42.62
CA THR A 89 -21.84 18.87 -43.96
C THR A 89 -21.85 17.73 -44.96
N PHE A 90 -22.90 17.68 -45.78
CA PHE A 90 -23.05 16.81 -46.94
C PHE A 90 -22.93 17.70 -48.20
N PRO A 91 -21.73 17.82 -48.79
CA PRO A 91 -21.47 18.77 -49.88
C PRO A 91 -22.22 18.42 -51.18
N ASP A 92 -22.31 19.40 -52.07
CA ASP A 92 -23.03 19.32 -53.34
C ASP A 92 -22.29 18.50 -54.42
N GLU A 93 -20.95 18.48 -54.39
CA GLU A 93 -20.11 17.84 -55.41
C GLU A 93 -19.94 16.32 -55.24
N CYS A 94 -20.76 15.68 -54.42
CA CYS A 94 -20.54 14.29 -54.05
C CYS A 94 -21.40 13.35 -54.90
N ASN A 95 -20.76 12.34 -55.51
CA ASN A 95 -21.43 11.13 -56.01
C ASN A 95 -22.00 10.31 -54.83
N PHE A 96 -22.74 10.93 -53.91
CA PHE A 96 -23.23 10.37 -52.65
C PHE A 96 -24.10 9.11 -52.87
N HIS A 97 -24.66 8.96 -54.06
CA HIS A 97 -25.36 7.76 -54.51
C HIS A 97 -24.44 6.54 -54.72
N LEU A 98 -23.13 6.75 -54.95
CA LEU A 98 -22.12 5.69 -55.06
C LEU A 98 -21.62 5.20 -53.70
N LEU A 99 -21.79 5.98 -52.64
CA LEU A 99 -21.41 5.57 -51.29
C LEU A 99 -22.33 4.42 -50.85
N ASN A 100 -21.79 3.21 -50.73
CA ASN A 100 -22.58 2.05 -50.30
C ASN A 100 -23.02 2.18 -48.84
N ARG A 101 -23.88 1.26 -48.38
CA ARG A 101 -24.41 1.30 -47.00
C ARG A 101 -23.30 1.20 -45.96
N SER A 102 -22.47 0.16 -46.01
CA SER A 102 -21.38 -0.08 -45.05
C SER A 102 -20.44 1.12 -44.90
N ASP A 103 -20.00 1.71 -46.01
CA ASP A 103 -19.04 2.83 -45.98
C ASP A 103 -19.67 4.11 -45.44
N TYR A 104 -20.95 4.33 -45.69
CA TYR A 104 -21.71 5.40 -45.05
C TYR A 104 -21.80 5.21 -43.53
N GLU A 105 -22.14 4.00 -43.10
CA GLU A 105 -22.25 3.65 -41.68
C GLU A 105 -20.92 3.90 -40.95
N LYS A 106 -19.79 3.42 -41.51
CA LYS A 106 -18.44 3.65 -40.98
C LYS A 106 -18.07 5.14 -40.94
N LEU A 107 -18.30 5.86 -42.04
CA LEU A 107 -17.94 7.27 -42.18
C LEU A 107 -18.66 8.15 -41.15
N VAL A 108 -19.98 7.99 -41.03
CA VAL A 108 -20.78 8.79 -40.10
C VAL A 108 -20.49 8.39 -38.65
N LEU A 109 -20.28 7.10 -38.37
CA LEU A 109 -19.88 6.62 -37.05
C LEU A 109 -18.54 7.23 -36.61
N TYR A 110 -17.54 7.25 -37.51
CA TYR A 110 -16.27 7.92 -37.24
C TYR A 110 -16.44 9.43 -37.04
N LEU A 111 -17.08 10.14 -37.97
CA LEU A 111 -17.20 11.61 -37.90
C LEU A 111 -17.99 12.10 -36.68
N THR A 112 -18.98 11.35 -36.22
CA THR A 112 -19.74 11.67 -35.00
C THR A 112 -18.96 11.36 -33.71
N SER A 113 -17.93 10.52 -33.78
CA SER A 113 -17.03 10.28 -32.65
C SER A 113 -16.01 11.41 -32.42
N VAL A 114 -15.69 12.19 -33.47
CA VAL A 114 -14.65 13.23 -33.42
C VAL A 114 -14.90 14.30 -32.35
N PRO A 115 -16.11 14.90 -32.22
CA PRO A 115 -16.39 15.88 -31.16
C PRO A 115 -16.34 15.28 -29.75
N SER A 116 -16.73 14.00 -29.62
CA SER A 116 -16.75 13.28 -28.35
C SER A 116 -15.36 13.09 -27.75
N TYR A 117 -14.32 13.08 -28.58
CA TYR A 117 -12.91 13.02 -28.15
C TYR A 117 -12.47 14.30 -27.39
N VAL A 118 -13.15 15.44 -27.59
CA VAL A 118 -12.67 16.76 -27.16
C VAL A 118 -13.59 17.48 -26.17
N GLN A 119 -14.81 17.03 -25.89
CA GLN A 119 -15.59 17.56 -24.76
C GLN A 119 -16.66 16.56 -24.32
N MET A 120 -16.54 16.00 -23.10
CA MET A 120 -17.55 15.13 -22.49
C MET A 120 -18.93 15.80 -22.34
N GLN A 121 -19.03 17.14 -22.44
CA GLN A 121 -20.30 17.88 -22.37
C GLN A 121 -20.93 18.16 -23.75
N GLU A 122 -20.19 18.01 -24.87
CA GLU A 122 -20.70 18.32 -26.22
C GLU A 122 -21.30 17.10 -26.94
N ALA A 123 -20.96 15.88 -26.52
CA ALA A 123 -21.48 14.64 -27.12
C ALA A 123 -23.01 14.49 -27.01
N ASP A 124 -23.61 15.09 -25.98
CA ASP A 124 -25.05 15.03 -25.69
C ASP A 124 -25.85 16.19 -26.31
N MET A 125 -25.18 17.16 -26.92
CA MET A 125 -25.83 18.36 -27.49
C MET A 125 -26.52 18.05 -28.83
N GLY A 126 -26.02 17.05 -29.57
CA GLY A 126 -26.49 16.71 -30.91
C GLY A 126 -25.87 17.58 -32.01
N PHE A 127 -26.20 17.23 -33.26
CA PHE A 127 -25.54 17.74 -34.45
C PHE A 127 -26.47 18.62 -35.28
N VAL A 128 -25.90 19.67 -35.87
CA VAL A 128 -26.51 20.39 -36.99
C VAL A 128 -26.02 19.74 -38.28
N ILE A 129 -26.95 19.36 -39.16
CA ILE A 129 -26.59 18.78 -40.46
C ILE A 129 -26.86 19.80 -41.56
N LEU A 130 -25.85 20.10 -42.36
CA LEU A 130 -25.98 20.91 -43.57
C LEU A 130 -25.96 20.00 -44.79
N VAL A 131 -27.05 19.97 -45.57
CA VAL A 131 -27.15 19.21 -46.82
C VAL A 131 -27.18 20.19 -47.98
N ASP A 132 -26.11 20.22 -48.77
CA ASP A 132 -26.05 21.04 -49.98
C ASP A 132 -26.39 20.20 -51.22
N ARG A 133 -27.47 20.59 -51.91
CA ARG A 133 -27.91 19.95 -53.16
C ARG A 133 -28.31 21.00 -54.19
N ARG A 134 -27.69 22.18 -54.16
CA ARG A 134 -28.04 23.32 -55.04
C ARG A 134 -27.91 22.99 -56.53
N ASN A 135 -26.98 22.10 -56.89
CA ASN A 135 -26.74 21.68 -58.27
C ASN A 135 -27.24 20.25 -58.59
N ASP A 136 -28.04 19.63 -57.71
CA ASP A 136 -28.56 18.26 -57.87
C ASP A 136 -30.10 18.22 -58.03
N LYS A 137 -30.74 17.05 -57.94
CA LYS A 137 -32.19 16.80 -58.05
C LYS A 137 -32.85 16.63 -56.68
N TRP A 138 -34.14 16.94 -56.59
CA TRP A 138 -34.94 16.70 -55.37
C TRP A 138 -34.95 15.23 -54.91
N SER A 139 -34.81 14.27 -55.82
CA SER A 139 -34.66 12.86 -55.46
C SER A 139 -33.38 12.58 -54.67
N SER A 140 -32.29 13.29 -54.95
CA SER A 140 -31.03 13.19 -54.23
C SER A 140 -31.17 13.72 -52.79
N VAL A 141 -31.84 14.88 -52.63
CA VAL A 141 -32.20 15.42 -51.31
C VAL A 141 -32.97 14.38 -50.49
N LYS A 142 -34.02 13.77 -51.07
CA LYS A 142 -34.83 12.75 -50.40
C LYS A 142 -33.98 11.54 -49.98
N HIS A 143 -33.13 11.02 -50.87
CA HIS A 143 -32.27 9.88 -50.55
C HIS A 143 -31.26 10.19 -49.44
N THR A 144 -30.63 11.37 -49.44
CA THR A 144 -29.71 11.77 -48.37
C THR A 144 -30.42 11.88 -47.03
N LEU A 145 -31.61 12.50 -46.98
CA LEU A 145 -32.38 12.62 -45.74
C LEU A 145 -32.87 11.27 -45.20
N LEU A 146 -33.28 10.33 -46.07
CA LEU A 146 -33.64 8.98 -45.66
C LEU A 146 -32.46 8.24 -45.05
N ARG A 147 -31.26 8.32 -45.64
CA ARG A 147 -30.05 7.68 -45.09
C ARG A 147 -29.66 8.26 -43.73
N ILE A 148 -29.71 9.58 -43.59
CA ILE A 148 -29.51 10.26 -42.30
C ILE A 148 -30.55 9.77 -41.28
N SER A 149 -31.81 9.64 -41.67
CA SER A 149 -32.86 9.18 -40.76
C SER A 149 -32.77 7.69 -40.39
N GLU A 150 -32.20 6.86 -41.27
CA GLU A 150 -32.05 5.41 -41.04
C GLU A 150 -30.85 5.11 -40.14
N PHE A 151 -29.70 5.77 -40.37
CA PHE A 151 -28.43 5.42 -39.72
C PHE A 151 -27.58 6.65 -39.42
N PHE A 152 -28.10 7.59 -38.63
CA PHE A 152 -27.27 8.61 -38.00
C PHE A 152 -27.12 8.27 -36.51
N PRO A 153 -25.90 8.03 -36.01
CA PRO A 153 -25.65 7.48 -34.68
C PRO A 153 -25.77 8.52 -33.55
N GLY A 154 -25.81 9.81 -33.88
CA GLY A 154 -25.92 10.91 -32.91
C GLY A 154 -27.32 11.53 -32.84
N LEU A 155 -27.54 12.40 -31.84
CA LEU A 155 -28.75 13.22 -31.80
C LEU A 155 -28.69 14.26 -32.93
N ILE A 156 -29.76 14.42 -33.69
CA ILE A 156 -29.86 15.46 -34.73
C ILE A 156 -30.67 16.62 -34.16
N HIS A 157 -30.03 17.77 -33.97
CA HIS A 157 -30.71 18.97 -33.51
C HIS A 157 -31.58 19.57 -34.63
N ILE A 158 -30.98 19.80 -35.80
CA ILE A 158 -31.65 20.38 -36.96
C ILE A 158 -30.90 20.02 -38.25
N VAL A 159 -31.66 19.91 -39.35
CA VAL A 159 -31.11 19.71 -40.69
C VAL A 159 -31.44 20.92 -41.56
N PHE A 160 -30.42 21.56 -42.12
CA PHE A 160 -30.55 22.62 -43.12
C PHE A 160 -30.32 22.03 -44.52
N VAL A 161 -31.19 22.34 -45.47
CA VAL A 161 -31.06 21.89 -46.86
C VAL A 161 -30.93 23.10 -47.78
N LEU A 162 -29.80 23.25 -48.46
CA LEU A 162 -29.68 24.19 -49.59
C LEU A 162 -30.24 23.50 -50.84
N ARG A 163 -31.39 23.99 -51.30
CA ARG A 163 -32.20 23.27 -52.30
C ARG A 163 -31.72 23.44 -53.75
N PRO A 164 -32.00 22.46 -54.64
CA PRO A 164 -31.87 22.62 -56.08
C PRO A 164 -32.59 23.86 -56.64
N SER A 165 -31.95 24.55 -57.58
CA SER A 165 -32.58 25.64 -58.34
C SER A 165 -33.42 25.08 -59.51
N GLY A 166 -34.74 24.96 -59.31
CA GLY A 166 -35.67 24.43 -60.32
C GLY A 166 -37.13 24.90 -60.16
N PHE A 167 -37.87 24.92 -61.27
CA PHE A 167 -39.18 25.57 -61.53
C PHE A 167 -40.39 24.92 -60.83
N PHE A 168 -40.28 24.54 -59.55
CA PHE A 168 -41.37 23.89 -58.78
C PHE A 168 -41.78 24.66 -57.52
N GLN A 169 -41.81 26.00 -57.56
CA GLN A 169 -42.26 26.82 -56.41
C GLN A 169 -43.66 26.45 -55.89
N LYS A 170 -44.56 25.92 -56.75
CA LYS A 170 -45.90 25.45 -56.34
C LYS A 170 -45.92 24.06 -55.69
N ALA A 171 -45.18 23.08 -56.23
CA ALA A 171 -45.14 21.72 -55.67
C ALA A 171 -44.38 21.66 -54.33
N ILE A 172 -43.47 22.61 -54.07
CA ILE A 172 -42.73 22.68 -52.81
C ILE A 172 -43.67 22.94 -51.61
N SER A 173 -44.75 23.71 -51.74
CA SER A 173 -45.68 23.94 -50.62
C SER A 173 -46.53 22.71 -50.25
N GLU A 174 -46.84 21.85 -51.23
CA GLU A 174 -47.59 20.60 -51.04
C GLU A 174 -46.69 19.45 -50.61
N VAL A 175 -45.47 19.35 -51.15
CA VAL A 175 -44.49 18.33 -50.76
C VAL A 175 -43.85 18.68 -49.39
N SER A 176 -43.53 19.95 -49.12
CA SER A 176 -42.97 20.42 -47.83
C SER A 176 -43.86 20.09 -46.63
N ASN A 177 -45.17 20.31 -46.74
CA ASN A 177 -46.08 20.13 -45.60
C ASN A 177 -46.58 18.70 -45.40
N LYS A 178 -46.63 17.87 -46.46
CA LYS A 178 -47.14 16.49 -46.39
C LYS A 178 -46.06 15.40 -46.38
N PHE A 179 -44.90 15.61 -47.02
CA PHE A 179 -43.82 14.61 -47.02
C PHE A 179 -42.88 14.75 -45.81
N PHE A 180 -42.57 15.98 -45.37
CA PHE A 180 -41.41 16.19 -44.47
C PHE A 180 -41.73 16.34 -42.98
N LYS A 181 -42.99 16.56 -42.59
CA LYS A 181 -43.38 16.69 -41.17
C LYS A 181 -43.68 15.37 -40.47
N GLU A 182 -44.00 14.30 -41.20
CA GLU A 182 -44.41 13.01 -40.64
C GLU A 182 -43.36 11.89 -40.83
N GLU A 183 -42.43 12.01 -41.79
CA GLU A 183 -41.49 10.94 -42.18
C GLU A 183 -40.15 10.96 -41.42
N PHE A 184 -39.74 12.10 -40.85
CA PHE A 184 -38.42 12.28 -40.25
C PHE A 184 -38.47 12.62 -38.76
N LYS A 185 -37.56 12.02 -37.98
CA LYS A 185 -37.47 12.20 -36.52
C LYS A 185 -36.76 13.49 -36.08
N PHE A 186 -36.43 14.38 -37.01
CA PHE A 186 -35.65 15.60 -36.77
C PHE A 186 -36.26 16.83 -37.43
N LYS A 187 -35.92 18.02 -36.93
CA LYS A 187 -36.38 19.30 -37.48
C LYS A 187 -35.67 19.60 -38.80
N LEU A 188 -36.42 20.00 -39.83
CA LEU A 188 -35.93 20.29 -41.17
C LEU A 188 -36.19 21.76 -41.56
N VAL A 189 -35.18 22.44 -42.09
CA VAL A 189 -35.27 23.80 -42.66
C VAL A 189 -34.73 23.79 -44.08
N ILE A 190 -35.53 24.26 -45.03
CA ILE A 190 -35.15 24.33 -46.45
C ILE A 190 -34.80 25.76 -46.79
N CYS A 191 -33.54 25.99 -47.17
CA CYS A 191 -33.02 27.29 -47.57
C CYS A 191 -33.05 27.42 -49.09
N SER A 192 -33.62 28.52 -49.58
CA SER A 192 -33.68 28.86 -51.01
C SER A 192 -32.36 29.43 -51.54
N CYS A 193 -31.54 30.00 -50.65
CA CYS A 193 -30.23 30.54 -50.96
C CYS A 193 -29.34 30.49 -49.71
N VAL A 194 -28.05 30.80 -49.89
CA VAL A 194 -27.05 30.77 -48.81
C VAL A 194 -27.30 31.86 -47.77
N GLU A 195 -27.87 32.99 -48.18
CA GLU A 195 -28.20 34.11 -47.28
C GLU A 195 -29.26 33.73 -46.23
N GLU A 196 -30.16 32.79 -46.54
CA GLU A 196 -31.09 32.23 -45.56
C GLU A 196 -30.37 31.34 -44.54
N LEU A 197 -29.33 30.61 -44.94
CA LEU A 197 -28.50 29.81 -44.03
C LEU A 197 -27.75 30.71 -43.02
N HIS A 198 -27.26 31.88 -43.46
CA HIS A 198 -26.55 32.85 -42.61
C HIS A 198 -27.41 33.46 -41.50
N GLN A 199 -28.74 33.30 -41.55
CA GLN A 199 -29.63 33.70 -40.46
C GLN A 199 -29.53 32.75 -39.26
N TYR A 200 -29.13 31.49 -39.50
CA TYR A 200 -29.05 30.44 -38.49
C TYR A 200 -27.61 30.12 -38.06
N ILE A 201 -26.65 30.17 -39.00
CA ILE A 201 -25.24 29.84 -38.76
C ILE A 201 -24.38 31.07 -39.07
N ASP A 202 -23.42 31.38 -38.19
CA ASP A 202 -22.49 32.49 -38.42
C ASP A 202 -21.59 32.22 -39.63
N LYS A 203 -21.18 33.28 -40.34
CA LYS A 203 -20.27 33.17 -41.47
C LYS A 203 -18.89 32.67 -41.05
N SER A 204 -18.45 32.98 -39.83
CA SER A 204 -17.17 32.48 -39.31
C SER A 204 -17.12 30.96 -39.15
N GLU A 205 -18.27 30.30 -39.12
CA GLU A 205 -18.43 28.87 -38.87
C GLU A 205 -18.69 28.06 -40.16
N LEU A 206 -18.70 28.72 -41.32
CA LEU A 206 -18.98 28.14 -42.63
C LEU A 206 -17.81 28.30 -43.59
N THR A 207 -17.54 27.30 -44.42
CA THR A 207 -16.47 27.36 -45.44
C THR A 207 -16.84 28.30 -46.59
N THR A 208 -15.84 28.63 -47.42
CA THR A 208 -15.97 29.56 -48.55
C THR A 208 -17.04 29.14 -49.58
N GLU A 209 -17.29 27.84 -49.75
CA GLU A 209 -18.35 27.26 -50.59
C GLU A 209 -19.77 27.71 -50.18
N TYR A 210 -19.93 28.05 -48.90
CA TYR A 210 -21.14 28.56 -48.28
C TYR A 210 -21.04 30.06 -47.96
N ARG A 211 -20.13 30.77 -48.64
CA ARG A 211 -19.86 32.21 -48.45
C ARG A 211 -19.55 32.58 -46.99
N GLY A 212 -18.86 31.70 -46.29
CA GLY A 212 -18.33 31.97 -44.96
C GLY A 212 -16.83 32.23 -44.95
N ASP A 213 -16.30 32.49 -43.76
CA ASP A 213 -14.92 32.91 -43.48
C ASP A 213 -14.06 31.77 -42.90
N LEU A 214 -14.63 30.58 -42.69
CA LEU A 214 -13.93 29.43 -42.13
C LEU A 214 -12.90 28.88 -43.13
N VAL A 215 -11.62 28.98 -42.77
CA VAL A 215 -10.53 28.34 -43.52
C VAL A 215 -10.52 26.86 -43.18
N TYR A 216 -10.63 26.00 -44.21
CA TYR A 216 -10.63 24.55 -44.06
C TYR A 216 -9.89 23.88 -45.21
N CYS A 217 -8.95 22.99 -44.88
CA CYS A 217 -8.31 22.11 -45.84
C CYS A 217 -8.56 20.64 -45.45
N HIS A 218 -9.39 19.95 -46.23
CA HIS A 218 -9.79 18.57 -45.93
C HIS A 218 -8.60 17.60 -45.84
N HIS A 219 -7.66 17.69 -46.78
CA HIS A 219 -6.46 16.86 -46.77
C HIS A 219 -5.61 17.13 -45.51
N HIS A 220 -5.44 18.40 -45.13
CA HIS A 220 -4.70 18.76 -43.92
C HIS A 220 -5.37 18.22 -42.65
N TRP A 221 -6.71 18.33 -42.58
CA TRP A 221 -7.48 17.79 -41.46
C TRP A 221 -7.30 16.27 -41.31
N ILE A 222 -7.34 15.50 -42.40
CA ILE A 222 -7.07 14.05 -42.37
C ILE A 222 -5.65 13.79 -41.83
N GLN A 223 -4.64 14.52 -42.30
CA GLN A 223 -3.25 14.34 -41.84
C GLN A 223 -3.09 14.64 -40.35
N GLN A 224 -3.73 15.70 -39.84
CA GLN A 224 -3.74 15.98 -38.40
C GLN A 224 -4.44 14.87 -37.61
N ARG A 225 -5.56 14.33 -38.09
CA ARG A 225 -6.25 13.21 -37.44
C ARG A 225 -5.40 11.96 -37.39
N LEU A 226 -4.72 11.61 -38.48
CA LEU A 226 -3.80 10.47 -38.53
C LEU A 226 -2.69 10.59 -37.48
N ALA A 227 -2.06 11.76 -37.40
CA ALA A 227 -0.99 12.00 -36.44
C ALA A 227 -1.48 12.02 -34.98
N LEU A 228 -2.65 12.63 -34.71
CA LEU A 228 -3.27 12.63 -33.39
C LEU A 228 -3.64 11.22 -32.92
N GLU A 229 -4.28 10.43 -33.77
CA GLU A 229 -4.71 9.07 -33.40
C GLU A 229 -3.53 8.14 -33.23
N GLN A 230 -2.48 8.28 -34.04
CA GLN A 230 -1.22 7.58 -33.83
C GLN A 230 -0.60 7.90 -32.46
N PHE A 231 -0.62 9.17 -32.05
CA PHE A 231 -0.16 9.58 -30.73
C PHE A 231 -1.06 9.06 -29.59
N SER A 232 -2.38 9.03 -29.81
CA SER A 232 -3.34 8.43 -28.87
C SER A 232 -3.05 6.94 -28.65
N ILE A 233 -2.79 6.17 -29.72
CA ILE A 233 -2.43 4.75 -29.64
C ILE A 233 -1.13 4.57 -28.87
N GLN A 234 -0.12 5.41 -29.12
CA GLN A 234 1.14 5.37 -28.39
C GLN A 234 0.95 5.64 -26.88
N THR A 235 0.15 6.65 -26.52
CA THR A 235 -0.14 6.99 -25.12
C THR A 235 -0.84 5.83 -24.40
N LYS A 236 -1.78 5.15 -25.08
CA LYS A 236 -2.44 3.95 -24.57
C LYS A 236 -1.47 2.78 -24.39
N SER A 237 -0.60 2.55 -25.38
CA SER A 237 0.44 1.51 -25.30
C SER A 237 1.39 1.70 -24.12
N VAL A 238 1.82 2.94 -23.86
CA VAL A 238 2.64 3.28 -22.67
C VAL A 238 1.86 2.97 -21.39
N SER A 239 0.59 3.40 -21.30
CA SER A 239 -0.25 3.13 -20.13
C SER A 239 -0.43 1.63 -19.88
N ASP A 240 -0.77 0.85 -20.91
CA ASP A 240 -0.94 -0.62 -20.84
C ASP A 240 0.34 -1.32 -20.38
N LEU A 241 1.49 -0.79 -20.77
CA LEU A 241 2.78 -1.33 -20.41
C LEU A 241 3.11 -1.08 -18.93
N LEU A 242 2.78 0.10 -18.42
CA LEU A 242 2.96 0.46 -17.02
C LEU A 242 2.01 -0.32 -16.11
N ASP A 243 0.78 -0.58 -16.57
CA ASP A 243 -0.15 -1.46 -15.89
C ASP A 243 0.41 -2.88 -15.77
N LYS A 244 0.98 -3.43 -16.85
CA LYS A 244 1.65 -4.74 -16.84
C LYS A 244 2.84 -4.75 -15.88
N PHE A 245 3.68 -3.72 -15.94
CA PHE A 245 4.83 -3.57 -15.04
C PHE A 245 4.37 -3.55 -13.57
N THR A 246 3.40 -2.71 -13.24
CA THR A 246 2.86 -2.58 -11.87
C THR A 246 2.24 -3.88 -11.36
N LYS A 247 1.49 -4.59 -12.21
CA LYS A 247 0.87 -5.89 -11.87
C LYS A 247 1.89 -6.98 -11.57
N LEU A 248 2.98 -7.05 -12.34
CA LEU A 248 4.07 -8.00 -12.07
C LEU A 248 4.61 -7.89 -10.63
N PHE A 249 4.54 -6.70 -10.03
CA PHE A 249 5.01 -6.49 -8.65
C PHE A 249 3.97 -6.77 -7.60
N GLN A 250 2.69 -6.46 -7.85
CA GLN A 250 1.59 -6.82 -6.94
C GLN A 250 1.49 -8.34 -6.77
N ASP A 251 1.69 -9.10 -7.86
CA ASP A 251 1.62 -10.55 -7.85
C ASP A 251 2.88 -11.22 -7.27
N SER A 252 4.03 -10.51 -7.25
CA SER A 252 5.30 -11.04 -6.74
C SER A 252 5.65 -10.58 -5.31
N THR A 253 4.79 -9.78 -4.67
CA THR A 253 5.08 -9.23 -3.34
C THR A 253 5.01 -10.26 -2.20
N GLU A 254 4.46 -11.45 -2.46
CA GLU A 254 4.21 -12.49 -1.44
C GLU A 254 5.38 -13.47 -1.24
N GLU A 255 6.38 -13.50 -2.13
CA GLU A 255 7.51 -14.43 -2.05
C GLU A 255 8.85 -13.74 -2.35
N TYR A 256 9.21 -12.71 -1.57
CA TYR A 256 10.59 -12.22 -1.65
C TYR A 256 11.57 -13.29 -1.14
N PRO A 257 12.59 -13.67 -1.93
CA PRO A 257 13.56 -14.66 -1.52
C PRO A 257 14.27 -14.26 -0.22
N ILE A 258 14.55 -15.26 0.63
CA ILE A 258 15.12 -15.07 1.98
C ILE A 258 16.56 -14.49 1.91
N GLU A 259 17.23 -14.57 0.76
CA GLU A 259 18.65 -14.25 0.60
C GLU A 259 18.93 -12.81 0.16
N ILE A 260 19.86 -12.15 0.87
CA ILE A 260 20.32 -10.76 0.63
C ILE A 260 20.73 -10.53 -0.83
N HIS A 261 21.49 -11.46 -1.42
CA HIS A 261 21.98 -11.31 -2.79
C HIS A 261 20.84 -11.29 -3.81
N SER A 262 19.81 -12.10 -3.59
CA SER A 262 18.62 -12.15 -4.44
C SER A 262 17.85 -10.83 -4.40
N ILE A 263 17.61 -10.28 -3.21
CA ILE A 263 16.94 -8.98 -3.04
C ILE A 263 17.72 -7.87 -3.75
N LYS A 264 19.05 -7.86 -3.63
CA LYS A 264 19.92 -6.88 -4.30
C LYS A 264 19.83 -6.98 -5.83
N ASN A 265 19.84 -8.20 -6.37
CA ASN A 265 19.71 -8.44 -7.81
C ASN A 265 18.33 -8.01 -8.33
N VAL A 266 17.27 -8.32 -7.59
CA VAL A 266 15.89 -7.91 -7.89
C VAL A 266 15.77 -6.38 -7.91
N LEU A 267 16.25 -5.70 -6.86
CA LEU A 267 16.24 -4.24 -6.81
C LEU A 267 16.99 -3.61 -7.98
N HIS A 268 18.17 -4.15 -8.33
CA HIS A 268 18.96 -3.65 -9.46
C HIS A 268 18.26 -3.87 -10.81
N ALA A 269 17.78 -5.09 -11.07
CA ALA A 269 17.08 -5.42 -12.32
C ALA A 269 15.83 -4.55 -12.50
N GLN A 270 15.00 -4.44 -11.47
CA GLN A 270 13.78 -3.62 -11.52
C GLN A 270 14.08 -2.13 -11.64
N SER A 271 15.21 -1.64 -11.10
CA SER A 271 15.63 -0.24 -11.27
C SER A 271 15.99 0.08 -12.72
N ILE A 272 16.62 -0.86 -13.42
CA ILE A 272 16.91 -0.73 -14.84
C ILE A 272 15.61 -0.73 -15.64
N ASP A 273 14.70 -1.67 -15.36
CA ASP A 273 13.41 -1.75 -16.05
C ASP A 273 12.59 -0.47 -15.84
N TYR A 274 12.53 0.05 -14.62
CA TYR A 274 11.89 1.34 -14.31
C TYR A 274 12.49 2.48 -15.14
N ALA A 275 13.82 2.58 -15.22
CA ALA A 275 14.49 3.63 -15.98
C ALA A 275 14.17 3.55 -17.48
N LEU A 276 14.16 2.34 -18.05
CA LEU A 276 13.79 2.11 -19.45
C LEU A 276 12.33 2.51 -19.72
N ARG A 277 11.40 2.13 -18.83
CA ARG A 277 9.98 2.50 -19.01
C ARG A 277 9.74 3.99 -18.83
N LYS A 278 10.46 4.62 -17.91
CA LYS A 278 10.42 6.08 -17.75
C LYS A 278 10.90 6.81 -19.01
N GLU A 279 11.96 6.31 -19.64
CA GLU A 279 12.43 6.86 -20.91
C GLU A 279 11.37 6.72 -22.04
N GLU A 280 10.64 5.60 -22.10
CA GLU A 280 9.54 5.42 -23.06
C GLU A 280 8.41 6.46 -22.86
N ILE A 281 8.04 6.78 -21.62
CA ILE A 281 7.06 7.82 -21.27
C ILE A 281 7.55 9.19 -21.74
N LEU A 282 8.79 9.55 -21.37
CA LEU A 282 9.37 10.86 -21.70
C LEU A 282 9.52 11.06 -23.22
N GLU A 283 9.91 10.02 -23.94
CA GLU A 283 10.02 10.08 -25.40
C GLU A 283 8.63 10.14 -26.07
N ALA A 284 7.58 9.53 -25.48
CA ALA A 284 6.20 9.75 -25.92
C ALA A 284 5.76 11.20 -25.67
N ALA A 285 6.07 11.78 -24.51
CA ALA A 285 5.73 13.17 -24.19
C ALA A 285 6.40 14.14 -25.17
N LYS A 286 7.69 13.95 -25.44
CA LYS A 286 8.45 14.74 -26.43
C LYS A 286 7.86 14.67 -27.84
N ARG A 287 7.39 13.49 -28.27
CA ARG A 287 6.67 13.35 -29.55
C ARG A 287 5.35 14.12 -29.54
N GLY A 288 4.59 14.05 -28.45
CA GLY A 288 3.36 14.82 -28.26
C GLY A 288 3.59 16.34 -28.27
N GLU A 289 4.66 16.83 -27.63
CA GLU A 289 5.05 18.25 -27.65
C GLU A 289 5.44 18.71 -29.06
N ALA A 290 6.21 17.90 -29.79
CA ALA A 290 6.56 18.20 -31.19
C ALA A 290 5.33 18.23 -32.09
N LEU A 291 4.39 17.30 -31.89
CA LEU A 291 3.10 17.26 -32.59
C LEU A 291 2.26 18.51 -32.28
N LEU A 292 2.17 18.88 -31.01
CA LEU A 292 1.46 20.07 -30.55
C LEU A 292 2.05 21.35 -31.16
N HIS A 293 3.38 21.43 -31.23
CA HIS A 293 4.08 22.55 -31.87
C HIS A 293 3.78 22.61 -33.37
N ASP A 294 3.81 21.48 -34.09
CA ASP A 294 3.45 21.44 -35.52
C ASP A 294 2.01 21.89 -35.75
N PHE A 295 1.04 21.41 -34.96
CA PHE A 295 -0.37 21.80 -35.08
C PHE A 295 -0.57 23.29 -34.77
N LYS A 296 0.04 23.82 -33.71
CA LYS A 296 -0.04 25.25 -33.35
C LYS A 296 0.60 26.15 -34.40
N SER A 297 1.75 25.76 -34.96
CA SER A 297 2.47 26.55 -35.96
C SER A 297 1.71 26.73 -37.29
N ARG A 298 0.81 25.79 -37.59
CA ARG A 298 -0.01 25.75 -38.82
C ARG A 298 -1.46 26.20 -38.58
N SER A 299 -1.85 26.55 -37.35
CA SER A 299 -3.24 26.78 -36.98
C SER A 299 -3.75 28.16 -37.40
N ARG A 300 -4.51 28.19 -38.50
CA ARG A 300 -5.50 29.23 -38.83
C ARG A 300 -6.92 28.67 -38.97
N GLU A 301 -7.09 27.36 -38.76
CA GLU A 301 -8.33 26.62 -39.02
C GLU A 301 -8.97 26.18 -37.68
N PRO A 302 -10.25 26.49 -37.41
CA PRO A 302 -10.96 26.02 -36.21
C PRO A 302 -11.01 24.50 -36.04
N SER A 303 -11.01 23.74 -37.14
CA SER A 303 -10.85 22.28 -37.12
C SER A 303 -9.55 21.83 -36.43
N SER A 304 -8.50 22.64 -36.49
CA SER A 304 -7.21 22.39 -35.86
C SER A 304 -7.25 22.62 -34.35
N LEU A 305 -8.11 23.51 -33.83
CA LEU A 305 -8.24 23.76 -32.39
C LEU A 305 -8.75 22.52 -31.64
N ILE A 306 -9.65 21.76 -32.26
CA ILE A 306 -10.16 20.49 -31.72
C ILE A 306 -9.00 19.50 -31.57
N ASN A 307 -8.19 19.34 -32.61
CA ASN A 307 -7.03 18.45 -32.60
C ASN A 307 -5.93 18.94 -31.63
N ILE A 308 -5.69 20.25 -31.53
CA ILE A 308 -4.74 20.83 -30.57
C ILE A 308 -5.15 20.51 -29.13
N THR A 309 -6.42 20.75 -28.79
CA THR A 309 -6.96 20.47 -27.45
C THR A 309 -6.88 18.99 -27.11
N ALA A 310 -7.11 18.12 -28.10
CA ALA A 310 -6.95 16.68 -27.97
C ALA A 310 -5.50 16.28 -27.62
N VAL A 311 -4.49 16.81 -28.33
CA VAL A 311 -3.07 16.55 -28.03
C VAL A 311 -2.69 17.08 -26.64
N GLU A 312 -3.14 18.29 -26.27
CA GLU A 312 -2.87 18.86 -24.94
C GLU A 312 -3.40 17.97 -23.82
N ARG A 313 -4.60 17.39 -23.99
CA ARG A 313 -5.17 16.46 -23.00
C ARG A 313 -4.40 15.16 -22.90
N LEU A 314 -4.01 14.57 -24.02
CA LEU A 314 -3.19 13.37 -24.03
C LEU A 314 -1.84 13.62 -23.33
N LEU A 315 -1.24 14.79 -23.53
CA LEU A 315 -0.01 15.19 -22.82
C LEU A 315 -0.23 15.29 -21.31
N VAL A 316 -1.33 15.91 -20.86
CA VAL A 316 -1.69 15.97 -19.43
C VAL A 316 -1.90 14.56 -18.86
N GLN A 317 -2.57 13.66 -19.60
CA GLN A 317 -2.74 12.26 -19.18
C GLN A 317 -1.41 11.52 -19.08
N LEU A 318 -0.46 11.80 -19.97
CA LEU A 318 0.86 11.18 -19.96
C LEU A 318 1.72 11.71 -18.79
N GLU A 319 1.64 13.00 -18.47
CA GLU A 319 2.26 13.59 -17.29
C GLU A 319 1.69 12.97 -15.99
N GLU A 320 0.37 12.82 -15.91
CA GLU A 320 -0.27 12.15 -14.77
C GLU A 320 0.18 10.70 -14.65
N THR A 321 0.23 9.98 -15.78
CA THR A 321 0.75 8.62 -15.88
C THR A 321 2.19 8.52 -15.35
N GLU A 322 3.08 9.43 -15.79
CA GLU A 322 4.47 9.50 -15.31
C GLU A 322 4.53 9.69 -13.79
N ARG A 323 3.76 10.65 -13.27
CA ARG A 323 3.73 10.96 -11.84
C ARG A 323 3.27 9.76 -11.03
N THR A 324 2.19 9.09 -11.44
CA THR A 324 1.71 7.88 -10.76
C THR A 324 2.72 6.75 -10.81
N PHE A 325 3.46 6.62 -11.90
CA PHE A 325 4.51 5.62 -12.04
C PHE A 325 5.69 5.89 -11.10
N ASP A 326 6.13 7.14 -11.02
CA ASP A 326 7.18 7.58 -10.09
C ASP A 326 6.79 7.36 -8.63
N GLU A 327 5.56 7.73 -8.25
CA GLU A 327 5.05 7.54 -6.89
C GLU A 327 4.99 6.04 -6.53
N PHE A 328 4.54 5.19 -7.45
CA PHE A 328 4.56 3.74 -7.27
C PHE A 328 5.99 3.22 -7.06
N TRP A 329 6.91 3.59 -7.95
CA TRP A 329 8.30 3.13 -7.89
C TRP A 329 9.03 3.60 -6.63
N GLN A 330 8.81 4.83 -6.19
CA GLN A 330 9.39 5.36 -4.95
C GLN A 330 8.98 4.50 -3.75
N ASN A 331 7.70 4.16 -3.64
CA ASN A 331 7.20 3.31 -2.55
C ASN A 331 7.73 1.87 -2.65
N HIS A 332 7.70 1.28 -3.85
CA HIS A 332 8.16 -0.09 -4.09
C HIS A 332 9.67 -0.24 -3.84
N SER A 333 10.49 0.64 -4.40
CA SER A 333 11.94 0.63 -4.21
C SER A 333 12.35 0.95 -2.77
N ALA A 334 11.59 1.79 -2.05
CA ALA A 334 11.82 2.04 -0.63
C ALA A 334 11.55 0.77 0.20
N LYS A 335 10.46 0.05 -0.09
CA LYS A 335 10.15 -1.24 0.55
C LYS A 335 11.26 -2.27 0.33
N LEU A 336 11.75 -2.41 -0.91
CA LEU A 336 12.85 -3.32 -1.23
C LEU A 336 14.16 -2.97 -0.53
N ARG A 337 14.50 -1.67 -0.47
CA ARG A 337 15.69 -1.18 0.25
C ARG A 337 15.60 -1.46 1.75
N GLN A 338 14.46 -1.16 2.37
CA GLN A 338 14.24 -1.48 3.79
C GLN A 338 14.25 -2.99 4.05
N LEU A 339 13.74 -3.80 3.12
CA LEU A 339 13.83 -5.26 3.23
C LEU A 339 15.28 -5.75 3.15
N LEU A 340 16.08 -5.16 2.26
CA LEU A 340 17.50 -5.45 2.14
C LEU A 340 18.25 -5.07 3.43
N GLU A 341 18.02 -3.86 3.95
CA GLU A 341 18.58 -3.40 5.22
C GLU A 341 18.21 -4.34 6.37
N LEU A 342 16.94 -4.75 6.46
CA LEU A 342 16.48 -5.70 7.47
C LEU A 342 17.21 -7.03 7.36
N ARG A 343 17.29 -7.63 6.17
CA ARG A 343 17.97 -8.92 5.99
C ARG A 343 19.47 -8.82 6.27
N THR A 344 20.12 -7.72 5.90
CA THR A 344 21.52 -7.47 6.24
C THR A 344 21.71 -7.32 7.75
N PHE A 345 20.87 -6.54 8.43
CA PHE A 345 20.89 -6.44 9.88
C PHE A 345 20.69 -7.79 10.56
N GLU A 346 19.71 -8.59 10.11
CA GLU A 346 19.46 -9.92 10.69
C GLU A 346 20.62 -10.90 10.51
N TYR A 347 21.31 -10.82 9.37
CA TYR A 347 22.52 -11.61 9.12
C TYR A 347 23.66 -11.17 10.05
N ASN A 348 23.97 -9.87 10.08
CA ASN A 348 25.04 -9.32 10.92
C ASN A 348 24.77 -9.58 12.41
N PHE A 349 23.52 -9.39 12.86
CA PHE A 349 23.11 -9.72 14.24
C PHE A 349 23.45 -11.16 14.60
N LYS A 350 23.10 -12.15 13.75
CA LYS A 350 23.37 -13.56 14.02
C LYS A 350 24.86 -13.86 14.08
N GLU A 351 25.65 -13.27 13.18
CA GLU A 351 27.09 -13.43 13.14
C GLU A 351 27.76 -12.84 14.39
N THR A 352 27.43 -11.58 14.71
CA THR A 352 27.93 -10.89 15.91
C THR A 352 27.49 -11.60 17.20
N GLN A 353 26.22 -11.98 17.34
CA GLN A 353 25.72 -12.69 18.51
C GLN A 353 26.50 -14.00 18.73
N GLY A 354 26.69 -14.80 17.69
CA GLY A 354 27.43 -16.06 17.77
C GLY A 354 28.90 -15.86 18.20
N LEU A 355 29.54 -14.80 17.73
CA LEU A 355 30.90 -14.44 18.13
C LEU A 355 30.99 -14.00 19.59
N LEU A 356 30.11 -13.10 20.03
CA LEU A 356 30.06 -12.64 21.43
C LEU A 356 29.79 -13.78 22.40
N ASP A 357 28.85 -14.68 22.07
CA ASP A 357 28.59 -15.90 22.86
C ASP A 357 29.82 -16.81 22.92
N THR A 358 30.55 -16.95 21.81
CA THR A 358 31.81 -17.71 21.77
C THR A 358 32.86 -17.10 22.71
N TYR A 359 33.03 -15.77 22.74
CA TYR A 359 33.96 -15.11 23.64
C TYR A 359 33.54 -15.21 25.11
N LEU A 360 32.25 -15.10 25.41
CA LEU A 360 31.74 -15.33 26.76
C LEU A 360 32.02 -16.76 27.24
N ASN A 361 31.90 -17.76 26.36
CA ASN A 361 32.25 -19.14 26.67
C ASN A 361 33.76 -19.31 26.90
N ILE A 362 34.61 -18.74 26.04
CA ILE A 362 36.07 -18.76 26.21
C ILE A 362 36.46 -18.13 27.56
N LEU A 363 35.87 -16.99 27.93
CA LEU A 363 36.12 -16.35 29.23
C LEU A 363 35.65 -17.21 30.41
N SER A 364 34.54 -17.92 30.26
CA SER A 364 34.06 -18.85 31.28
C SER A 364 35.01 -20.02 31.50
N ASP A 365 35.68 -20.48 30.44
CA ASP A 365 36.66 -21.58 30.50
C ASP A 365 38.03 -21.12 31.00
N GLN A 366 38.38 -19.85 30.82
CA GLN A 366 39.63 -19.24 31.31
C GLN A 366 39.63 -19.03 32.84
N THR A 367 39.77 -20.13 33.59
CA THR A 367 39.75 -20.14 35.06
C THR A 367 41.14 -20.11 35.71
N GLU A 368 42.21 -20.40 34.97
CA GLU A 368 43.58 -20.45 35.51
C GLU A 368 44.06 -19.08 35.98
N VAL A 369 44.70 -18.99 37.15
CA VAL A 369 45.24 -17.72 37.70
C VAL A 369 46.76 -17.68 37.82
N GLY A 370 47.43 -18.84 37.68
CA GLY A 370 48.88 -19.01 37.75
C GLY A 370 49.43 -19.01 39.18
N GLU A 371 50.38 -19.92 39.43
CA GLU A 371 50.98 -20.12 40.76
C GLU A 371 52.37 -19.48 40.92
N THR A 372 52.87 -18.80 39.89
CA THR A 372 54.17 -18.11 39.90
C THR A 372 54.06 -16.76 39.19
N VAL A 373 54.90 -15.78 39.54
CA VAL A 373 54.90 -14.46 38.91
C VAL A 373 55.06 -14.54 37.39
N ASP A 374 55.92 -15.44 36.89
CA ASP A 374 56.13 -15.64 35.45
C ASP A 374 54.88 -16.20 34.74
N ARG A 375 54.18 -17.17 35.36
CA ARG A 375 52.96 -17.73 34.77
C ARG A 375 51.84 -16.71 34.76
N VAL A 376 51.60 -15.98 35.86
CA VAL A 376 50.56 -14.93 35.89
C VAL A 376 50.89 -13.82 34.89
N THR A 377 52.17 -13.43 34.76
CA THR A 377 52.59 -12.43 33.77
C THR A 377 52.33 -12.90 32.34
N THR A 378 52.54 -14.18 32.05
CA THR A 378 52.22 -14.78 30.75
C THR A 378 50.70 -14.81 30.51
N LEU A 379 49.92 -15.23 31.50
CA LEU A 379 48.44 -15.21 31.45
C LEU A 379 47.89 -13.81 31.19
N ILE A 380 48.46 -12.77 31.82
CA ILE A 380 48.06 -11.37 31.58
C ILE A 380 48.35 -10.95 30.14
N LYS A 381 49.48 -11.37 29.56
CA LYS A 381 49.80 -11.09 28.15
C LYS A 381 48.84 -11.79 27.20
N GLU A 382 48.57 -13.08 27.43
CA GLU A 382 47.62 -13.88 26.66
C GLU A 382 46.21 -13.27 26.74
N PHE A 383 45.77 -12.92 27.95
CA PHE A 383 44.49 -12.27 28.19
C PHE A 383 44.41 -10.87 27.56
N SER A 384 45.47 -10.06 27.63
CA SER A 384 45.48 -8.73 26.99
C SER A 384 45.33 -8.82 25.48
N ALA A 385 45.93 -9.82 24.83
CA ALA A 385 45.74 -10.05 23.40
C ALA A 385 44.28 -10.44 23.09
N PHE A 386 43.71 -11.35 23.88
CA PHE A 386 42.30 -11.74 23.75
C PHE A 386 41.32 -10.59 24.02
N HIS A 387 41.61 -9.76 25.03
CA HIS A 387 40.85 -8.57 25.37
C HIS A 387 40.78 -7.61 24.19
N ASN A 388 41.90 -7.35 23.51
CA ASN A 388 41.91 -6.48 22.34
C ASN A 388 41.04 -7.01 21.20
N ILE A 389 41.06 -8.32 20.93
CA ILE A 389 40.18 -8.96 19.94
C ILE A 389 38.71 -8.73 20.32
N CYS A 390 38.36 -8.92 21.58
CA CYS A 390 36.99 -8.66 22.04
C CYS A 390 36.58 -7.19 21.87
N MET A 391 37.49 -6.24 22.11
CA MET A 391 37.19 -4.81 21.96
C MET A 391 36.92 -4.43 20.50
N GLU A 392 37.70 -4.96 19.54
CA GLU A 392 37.47 -4.74 18.11
C GLU A 392 36.11 -5.30 17.66
N GLU A 393 35.75 -6.51 18.11
CA GLU A 393 34.46 -7.12 17.80
C GLU A 393 33.27 -6.42 18.49
N MET A 394 33.49 -5.86 19.68
CA MET A 394 32.50 -5.01 20.34
C MET A 394 32.26 -3.69 19.60
N GLU A 395 33.30 -3.08 19.03
CA GLU A 395 33.13 -1.91 18.16
C GLU A 395 32.26 -2.25 16.94
N HIS A 396 32.51 -3.39 16.30
CA HIS A 396 31.64 -3.87 15.21
C HIS A 396 30.21 -4.16 15.69
N SER A 397 30.04 -4.71 16.90
CA SER A 397 28.71 -4.90 17.48
C SER A 397 27.95 -3.58 17.68
N GLU A 398 28.62 -2.50 18.07
CA GLU A 398 28.02 -1.17 18.18
C GLU A 398 27.60 -0.59 16.81
N GLU A 399 28.32 -0.92 15.73
CA GLU A 399 27.89 -0.58 14.37
C GLU A 399 26.58 -1.29 13.99
N VAL A 400 26.45 -2.58 14.33
CA VAL A 400 25.22 -3.36 14.09
C VAL A 400 24.06 -2.83 14.92
N ILE A 401 24.31 -2.47 16.19
CA ILE A 401 23.34 -1.80 17.06
C ILE A 401 22.87 -0.48 16.44
N SER A 402 23.81 0.37 16.03
CA SER A 402 23.52 1.68 15.42
C SER A 402 22.71 1.53 14.12
N ALA A 403 23.01 0.53 13.30
CA ALA A 403 22.24 0.21 12.11
C ALA A 403 20.79 -0.17 12.46
N GLY A 404 20.59 -1.03 13.47
CA GLY A 404 19.27 -1.41 13.95
C GLY A 404 18.47 -0.23 14.52
N GLU A 405 19.11 0.66 15.30
CA GLU A 405 18.46 1.87 15.81
C GLU A 405 18.08 2.85 14.71
N ALA A 406 18.95 3.04 13.71
CA ALA A 406 18.66 3.88 12.56
C ALA A 406 17.47 3.35 11.76
N MET A 407 17.36 2.04 11.59
CA MET A 407 16.22 1.39 10.94
C MET A 407 14.90 1.65 11.65
N LEU A 408 14.88 1.82 12.98
CA LEU A 408 13.67 2.10 13.74
C LEU A 408 13.19 3.55 13.61
N GLN A 409 14.00 4.44 13.04
CA GLN A 409 13.67 5.84 12.82
C GLN A 409 12.96 6.05 11.46
N GLY A 410 11.91 6.88 11.44
CA GLY A 410 11.26 7.30 10.19
C GLY A 410 10.03 6.47 9.79
N LYS A 411 9.75 6.42 8.49
CA LYS A 411 8.57 5.75 7.91
C LYS A 411 8.91 4.32 7.48
N HIS A 412 8.14 3.36 7.97
CA HIS A 412 8.38 1.93 7.77
C HIS A 412 7.41 1.32 6.75
N TYR A 413 7.96 0.67 5.72
CA TYR A 413 7.24 -0.10 4.71
C TYR A 413 7.35 -1.62 4.95
N VAL A 414 8.19 -2.03 5.91
CA VAL A 414 8.45 -3.42 6.30
C VAL A 414 8.20 -3.57 7.80
N HIS A 415 7.80 -4.77 8.24
CA HIS A 415 7.63 -5.07 9.66
C HIS A 415 8.99 -5.17 10.37
N LEU A 416 9.19 -4.38 11.42
CA LEU A 416 10.45 -4.27 12.16
C LEU A 416 10.38 -4.85 13.58
N ASP A 417 9.32 -5.57 13.94
CA ASP A 417 9.07 -6.05 15.31
C ASP A 417 10.21 -6.91 15.90
N SER A 418 11.05 -7.50 15.05
CA SER A 418 12.20 -8.31 15.47
C SER A 418 13.49 -7.51 15.67
N VAL A 419 13.55 -6.24 15.26
CA VAL A 419 14.79 -5.43 15.29
C VAL A 419 15.12 -4.97 16.70
N GLU A 420 14.15 -4.36 17.40
CA GLU A 420 14.31 -3.86 18.77
C GLU A 420 14.84 -4.93 19.75
N PRO A 421 14.24 -6.14 19.86
CA PRO A 421 14.75 -7.16 20.80
C PRO A 421 16.17 -7.65 20.45
N LYS A 422 16.56 -7.61 19.17
CA LYS A 422 17.91 -8.00 18.73
C LYS A 422 18.94 -6.93 19.08
N VAL A 423 18.58 -5.65 18.93
CA VAL A 423 19.41 -4.51 19.36
C VAL A 423 19.65 -4.57 20.87
N ASP A 424 18.58 -4.76 21.65
CA ASP A 424 18.67 -4.86 23.11
C ASP A 424 19.54 -6.05 23.56
N GLU A 425 19.44 -7.18 22.86
CA GLU A 425 20.26 -8.35 23.15
C GLU A 425 21.76 -8.10 22.89
N LEU A 426 22.14 -7.47 21.78
CA LEU A 426 23.55 -7.13 21.53
C LEU A 426 24.08 -6.15 22.58
N LYS A 427 23.31 -5.12 22.96
CA LYS A 427 23.68 -4.20 24.05
C LYS A 427 23.92 -4.96 25.35
N ARG A 428 23.03 -5.90 25.70
CA ARG A 428 23.17 -6.73 26.89
C ARG A 428 24.42 -7.60 26.85
N LEU A 429 24.72 -8.21 25.69
CA LEU A 429 25.93 -9.03 25.50
C LEU A 429 27.21 -8.20 25.61
N ASN A 430 27.26 -7.01 25.01
CA ASN A 430 28.40 -6.08 25.11
C ASN A 430 28.69 -5.68 26.56
N VAL A 431 27.66 -5.30 27.32
CA VAL A 431 27.79 -4.99 28.76
C VAL A 431 28.31 -6.21 29.52
N THR A 432 27.72 -7.38 29.30
CA THR A 432 28.12 -8.62 29.98
C THR A 432 29.58 -8.98 29.68
N LEU A 433 30.00 -8.88 28.42
CA LEU A 433 31.37 -9.19 27.99
C LEU A 433 32.37 -8.21 28.62
N THR A 434 32.07 -6.91 28.61
CA THR A 434 32.88 -5.87 29.26
C THR A 434 33.08 -6.16 30.74
N GLU A 435 32.00 -6.45 31.48
CA GLU A 435 32.09 -6.76 32.90
C GLU A 435 32.93 -8.01 33.18
N ARG A 436 32.80 -9.05 32.35
CA ARG A 436 33.58 -10.29 32.49
C ARG A 436 35.06 -10.08 32.18
N LEU A 437 35.37 -9.31 31.13
CA LEU A 437 36.74 -8.92 30.78
C LEU A 437 37.38 -8.13 31.90
N GLN A 438 36.70 -7.11 32.42
CA GLN A 438 37.20 -6.30 33.53
C GLN A 438 37.45 -7.16 34.78
N LYS A 439 36.49 -8.01 35.15
CA LYS A 439 36.63 -8.92 36.29
C LYS A 439 37.83 -9.86 36.15
N ARG A 440 38.08 -10.38 34.93
CA ARG A 440 39.22 -11.25 34.65
C ARG A 440 40.55 -10.49 34.74
N CYS A 441 40.60 -9.27 34.22
CA CYS A 441 41.74 -8.36 34.36
C CYS A 441 42.08 -8.11 35.83
N ASP A 442 41.07 -7.72 36.63
CA ASP A 442 41.24 -7.44 38.06
C ASP A 442 41.72 -8.68 38.82
N THR A 443 41.16 -9.85 38.50
CA THR A 443 41.55 -11.13 39.11
C THR A 443 43.02 -11.45 38.82
N LEU A 444 43.44 -11.40 37.56
CA LEU A 444 44.83 -11.70 37.18
C LEU A 444 45.82 -10.69 37.79
N ASN A 445 45.47 -9.41 37.85
CA ASN A 445 46.30 -8.40 38.49
C ASN A 445 46.43 -8.63 40.01
N LYS A 446 45.32 -8.96 40.69
CA LYS A 446 45.35 -9.35 42.11
C LYS A 446 46.21 -10.60 42.35
N CYS A 447 46.08 -11.62 41.49
CA CYS A 447 46.89 -12.84 41.57
C CYS A 447 48.38 -12.56 41.33
N LYS A 448 48.73 -11.66 40.39
CA LYS A 448 50.12 -11.26 40.16
C LYS A 448 50.72 -10.58 41.38
N GLU A 449 49.98 -9.66 41.99
CA GLU A 449 50.41 -8.99 43.23
C GLU A 449 50.60 -10.00 44.38
N LEU A 450 49.67 -10.95 44.53
CA LEU A 450 49.79 -12.03 45.52
C LEU A 450 51.08 -12.85 45.31
N GLN A 451 51.33 -13.31 44.08
CA GLN A 451 52.53 -14.09 43.76
C GLN A 451 53.82 -13.27 43.95
N PHE A 452 53.81 -11.99 43.59
CA PHE A 452 54.95 -11.11 43.82
C PHE A 452 55.29 -10.97 45.31
N ARG A 453 54.27 -10.83 46.17
CA ARG A 453 54.47 -10.79 47.63
C ARG A 453 54.99 -12.11 48.18
N ILE A 454 54.48 -13.23 47.68
CA ILE A 454 54.98 -14.56 48.04
C ILE A 454 56.45 -14.72 47.67
N ASP A 455 56.85 -14.33 46.46
CA ASP A 455 58.25 -14.38 46.03
C ASP A 455 59.16 -13.48 46.87
N LYS A 456 58.71 -12.27 47.20
CA LYS A 456 59.43 -11.36 48.11
C LYS A 456 59.58 -11.94 49.50
N ALA A 457 58.52 -12.51 50.06
CA ALA A 457 58.55 -13.19 51.36
C ALA A 457 59.50 -14.39 51.37
N ASN A 458 59.52 -15.19 50.30
CA ASN A 458 60.46 -16.31 50.17
C ASN A 458 61.91 -15.84 50.05
N GLN A 459 62.18 -14.77 49.31
CA GLN A 459 63.50 -14.15 49.22
C GLN A 459 63.98 -13.65 50.59
N TRP A 460 63.13 -12.90 51.30
CA TRP A 460 63.43 -12.42 52.65
C TRP A 460 63.72 -13.59 53.61
N CYS A 461 62.88 -14.62 53.64
CA CYS A 461 63.10 -15.81 54.47
C CYS A 461 64.47 -16.46 54.17
N THR A 462 64.84 -16.54 52.89
CA THR A 462 66.11 -17.15 52.47
C THR A 462 67.30 -16.31 52.96
N GLN A 463 67.24 -15.00 52.77
CA GLN A 463 68.26 -14.07 53.25
C GLN A 463 68.40 -14.08 54.78
N GLY A 464 67.29 -14.18 55.52
CA GLY A 464 67.30 -14.23 56.98
C GLY A 464 67.96 -15.51 57.51
N ILE A 465 67.69 -16.66 56.89
CA ILE A 465 68.36 -17.93 57.23
C ILE A 465 69.87 -17.83 56.94
N GLU A 466 70.25 -17.30 55.78
CA GLU A 466 71.66 -17.11 55.41
C GLU A 466 72.38 -16.13 56.34
N LEU A 467 71.74 -15.04 56.73
CA LEU A 467 72.27 -14.06 57.70
C LEU A 467 72.52 -14.73 59.05
N VAL A 468 71.54 -15.44 59.60
CA VAL A 468 71.68 -16.11 60.90
C VAL A 468 72.73 -17.24 60.84
N ALA A 469 72.84 -17.95 59.72
CA ALA A 469 73.80 -19.03 59.52
C ALA A 469 75.24 -18.53 59.34
N SER A 470 75.44 -17.42 58.62
CA SER A 470 76.75 -16.82 58.37
C SER A 470 77.37 -16.14 59.60
N GLN A 471 76.54 -15.80 60.59
CA GLN A 471 77.01 -15.25 61.86
C GLN A 471 77.64 -16.32 62.77
N HIS A 472 78.98 -16.32 62.82
CA HIS A 472 79.77 -17.19 63.70
C HIS A 472 79.89 -16.60 65.11
N ILE A 473 79.10 -17.12 66.06
CA ILE A 473 79.09 -16.70 67.48
C ILE A 473 80.47 -16.86 68.13
N ASP A 474 81.25 -17.86 67.71
CA ASP A 474 82.55 -18.18 68.30
C ASP A 474 83.57 -17.04 68.16
N LYS A 475 83.45 -16.21 67.11
CA LYS A 475 84.30 -15.03 66.88
C LYS A 475 83.90 -13.81 67.71
N CYS A 476 82.66 -13.78 68.22
CA CYS A 476 82.12 -12.68 69.03
C CYS A 476 82.63 -12.69 70.48
N SER A 477 83.25 -13.80 70.90
CA SER A 477 83.85 -13.92 72.24
C SER A 477 85.15 -13.10 72.39
N CYS A 478 85.68 -12.54 71.29
CA CYS A 478 86.97 -11.86 71.23
C CYS A 478 86.89 -10.32 71.19
N SER A 479 85.72 -9.71 70.93
CA SER A 479 85.52 -8.24 71.01
C SER A 479 84.03 -7.87 71.06
N PRO A 480 83.59 -6.95 71.94
CA PRO A 480 82.21 -6.45 72.00
C PRO A 480 81.77 -5.69 70.75
N ASP A 481 82.69 -5.02 70.04
CA ASP A 481 82.38 -4.24 68.83
C ASP A 481 81.85 -5.12 67.68
N ILE A 482 82.35 -6.37 67.58
CA ILE A 482 81.90 -7.34 66.57
C ILE A 482 80.48 -7.83 66.88
N ALA A 483 80.15 -8.00 68.16
CA ALA A 483 78.82 -8.42 68.59
C ALA A 483 77.78 -7.31 68.38
N GLU A 484 78.18 -6.04 68.52
CA GLU A 484 77.33 -4.87 68.26
C GLU A 484 77.06 -4.68 66.76
N GLN A 485 78.08 -4.92 65.90
CA GLN A 485 77.91 -4.87 64.45
C GLN A 485 76.97 -5.96 63.91
N LEU A 486 77.12 -7.21 64.38
CA LEU A 486 76.21 -8.31 63.99
C LEU A 486 74.78 -8.11 64.52
N LEU A 487 74.64 -7.41 65.66
CA LEU A 487 73.34 -7.03 66.22
C LEU A 487 72.66 -5.98 65.33
N TYR A 488 73.40 -4.95 64.89
CA TYR A 488 72.91 -3.94 63.96
C TYR A 488 72.46 -4.57 62.62
N GLU A 489 73.21 -5.53 62.08
CA GLU A 489 72.84 -6.22 60.84
C GLU A 489 71.49 -6.95 60.94
N ILE A 490 71.21 -7.62 62.08
CA ILE A 490 69.91 -8.28 62.31
C ILE A 490 68.80 -7.26 62.53
N GLU A 491 69.05 -6.20 63.32
CA GLU A 491 68.07 -5.15 63.56
C GLU A 491 67.67 -4.45 62.25
N HIS A 492 68.66 -4.13 61.43
CA HIS A 492 68.44 -3.55 60.11
C HIS A 492 67.69 -4.50 59.17
N PHE A 493 68.05 -5.79 59.13
CA PHE A 493 67.35 -6.80 58.32
C PHE A 493 65.87 -7.00 58.73
N MET A 494 65.58 -6.94 60.03
CA MET A 494 64.20 -7.03 60.53
C MET A 494 63.39 -5.77 60.19
N GLU A 495 64.00 -4.58 60.25
CA GLU A 495 63.36 -3.33 59.83
C GLU A 495 63.07 -3.30 58.32
N THR A 496 64.00 -3.76 57.48
CA THR A 496 63.78 -3.87 56.03
C THR A 496 62.69 -4.88 55.70
N GLY A 497 62.59 -5.99 56.44
CA GLY A 497 61.50 -6.97 56.30
C GLY A 497 60.10 -6.38 56.53
N ILE A 498 59.95 -5.51 57.53
CA ILE A 498 58.67 -4.82 57.81
C ILE A 498 58.27 -3.89 56.65
N GLN A 499 59.25 -3.21 56.07
CA GLN A 499 59.02 -2.27 54.95
C GLN A 499 58.79 -2.98 53.62
N GLU A 500 59.58 -4.00 53.30
CA GLU A 500 59.53 -4.69 52.00
C GLU A 500 58.37 -5.68 51.86
N LEU A 501 57.99 -6.35 52.96
CA LEU A 501 56.91 -7.35 52.95
C LEU A 501 55.54 -6.72 53.24
N ASN A 502 55.51 -5.49 53.79
CA ASN A 502 54.30 -4.84 54.28
C ASN A 502 53.49 -5.74 55.23
N ILE A 503 54.20 -6.52 56.05
CA ILE A 503 53.67 -7.40 57.10
C ILE A 503 54.34 -6.96 58.40
N ASN A 504 53.55 -6.60 59.41
CA ASN A 504 54.10 -6.25 60.72
C ASN A 504 54.48 -7.53 61.49
N LEU A 505 55.79 -7.77 61.61
CA LEU A 505 56.43 -8.97 62.19
C LEU A 505 56.15 -9.18 63.69
N ASN A 506 55.57 -8.19 64.39
CA ASN A 506 55.37 -8.22 65.85
C ASN A 506 53.93 -8.54 66.29
N THR A 507 53.00 -8.83 65.37
CA THR A 507 51.58 -9.12 65.69
C THR A 507 50.97 -10.13 64.71
N GLN A 508 50.01 -10.92 65.18
CA GLN A 508 49.33 -12.02 64.47
C GLN A 508 48.53 -11.55 63.23
N ASN A 509 49.19 -11.10 62.16
CA ASN A 509 48.60 -10.41 61.01
C ASN A 509 48.27 -11.32 59.80
N SER A 510 48.20 -12.63 60.03
CA SER A 510 47.77 -13.60 59.02
C SER A 510 46.38 -13.28 58.44
N ARG A 511 45.48 -12.71 59.25
CA ARG A 511 44.10 -12.35 58.84
C ARG A 511 44.04 -11.21 57.81
N ASP A 512 44.84 -10.17 57.99
CA ASP A 512 44.82 -9.00 57.11
C ASP A 512 45.37 -9.36 55.72
N PHE A 513 46.41 -10.21 55.67
CA PHE A 513 46.94 -10.73 54.41
C PHE A 513 45.90 -11.56 53.66
N TYR A 514 45.18 -12.47 54.33
CA TYR A 514 44.11 -13.23 53.69
C TYR A 514 42.94 -12.34 53.26
N ALA A 515 42.57 -11.32 54.03
CA ALA A 515 41.49 -10.39 53.70
C ALA A 515 41.82 -9.54 52.46
N MET A 516 43.08 -9.15 52.28
CA MET A 516 43.52 -8.39 51.10
C MET A 516 43.41 -9.16 49.78
N PHE A 517 43.48 -10.49 49.83
CA PHE A 517 43.53 -11.36 48.65
C PHE A 517 42.43 -12.41 48.60
N GLU A 518 41.35 -12.23 49.36
CA GLU A 518 40.28 -13.23 49.54
C GLU A 518 39.73 -13.75 48.20
N ASP A 519 39.56 -12.86 47.22
CA ASP A 519 39.06 -13.20 45.87
C ASP A 519 40.10 -13.88 44.95
N ALA A 520 41.39 -13.82 45.29
CA ALA A 520 42.52 -14.27 44.47
C ALA A 520 43.16 -15.57 44.99
N ILE A 521 42.79 -16.00 46.20
CA ILE A 521 43.34 -17.18 46.85
C ILE A 521 42.59 -18.45 46.38
N THR A 522 43.24 -19.27 45.56
CA THR A 522 42.79 -20.63 45.27
C THR A 522 43.13 -21.59 46.42
N PRO A 523 42.53 -22.79 46.50
CA PRO A 523 42.91 -23.80 47.50
C PRO A 523 44.42 -24.10 47.51
N GLU A 524 45.05 -24.16 46.33
CA GLU A 524 46.47 -24.42 46.12
C GLU A 524 47.31 -23.22 46.58
N THR A 525 46.95 -22.01 46.15
CA THR A 525 47.62 -20.77 46.56
C THR A 525 47.48 -20.51 48.06
N LYS A 526 46.37 -20.92 48.67
CA LYS A 526 46.14 -20.83 50.12
C LYS A 526 47.17 -21.65 50.89
N ALA A 527 47.47 -22.87 50.45
CA ALA A 527 48.49 -23.70 51.07
C ALA A 527 49.87 -23.03 50.98
N LEU A 528 50.20 -22.48 49.80
CA LEU A 528 51.46 -21.74 49.57
C LEU A 528 51.57 -20.51 50.49
N VAL A 529 50.53 -19.68 50.55
CA VAL A 529 50.48 -18.50 51.45
C VAL A 529 50.67 -18.91 52.91
N THR A 530 49.97 -19.95 53.36
CA THR A 530 50.08 -20.45 54.74
C THR A 530 51.51 -20.89 55.06
N GLN A 531 52.15 -21.61 54.13
CA GLN A 531 53.51 -22.07 54.28
C GLN A 531 54.52 -20.92 54.33
N VAL A 532 54.33 -19.90 53.49
CA VAL A 532 55.21 -18.72 53.44
C VAL A 532 55.09 -17.88 54.70
N LEU A 533 53.87 -17.65 55.19
CA LEU A 533 53.64 -16.95 56.46
C LEU A 533 54.28 -17.70 57.63
N GLN A 534 54.16 -19.02 57.69
CA GLN A 534 54.83 -19.83 58.71
C GLN A 534 56.37 -19.70 58.63
N ARG A 535 56.94 -19.69 57.42
CA ARG A 535 58.39 -19.49 57.25
C ARG A 535 58.83 -18.09 57.71
N ILE A 536 58.02 -17.06 57.47
CA ILE A 536 58.30 -15.71 57.97
C ILE A 536 58.37 -15.73 59.50
N ASP A 537 57.39 -16.34 60.16
CA ASP A 537 57.35 -16.46 61.62
C ASP A 537 58.57 -17.23 62.16
N ASP A 538 58.94 -18.34 61.53
CA ASP A 538 60.10 -19.14 61.91
C ASP A 538 61.41 -18.34 61.80
N VAL A 539 61.59 -17.57 60.72
CA VAL A 539 62.77 -16.73 60.51
C VAL A 539 62.80 -15.54 61.48
N ALA A 540 61.66 -14.91 61.75
CA ALA A 540 61.55 -13.86 62.76
C ALA A 540 61.97 -14.37 64.14
N VAL A 541 61.47 -15.55 64.56
CA VAL A 541 61.85 -16.17 65.84
C VAL A 541 63.34 -16.52 65.88
N MET A 542 63.92 -17.00 64.77
CA MET A 542 65.36 -17.26 64.67
C MET A 542 66.18 -15.98 64.85
N CYS A 543 65.77 -14.89 64.22
CA CYS A 543 66.40 -13.58 64.33
C CYS A 543 66.29 -13.02 65.76
N ASP A 544 65.10 -13.06 66.39
CA ASP A 544 64.86 -12.61 67.77
C ASP A 544 65.72 -13.37 68.79
N LYS A 545 65.83 -14.69 68.62
CA LYS A 545 66.68 -15.53 69.47
C LYS A 545 68.15 -15.18 69.30
N ARG A 546 68.59 -14.92 68.07
CA ARG A 546 69.97 -14.50 67.77
C ARG A 546 70.26 -13.11 68.34
N GLN A 547 69.36 -12.15 68.14
CA GLN A 547 69.40 -10.79 68.69
C GLN A 547 69.50 -10.83 70.23
N SER A 548 68.69 -11.65 70.88
CA SER A 548 68.70 -11.85 72.33
C SER A 548 70.03 -12.42 72.84
N ASN A 549 70.69 -13.30 72.08
CA ASN A 549 72.00 -13.85 72.44
C ASN A 549 73.14 -12.85 72.23
N LEU A 550 73.12 -12.09 71.13
CA LEU A 550 74.10 -11.02 70.86
C LEU A 550 74.01 -9.91 71.91
N ARG A 551 72.80 -9.47 72.28
CA ARG A 551 72.56 -8.51 73.38
C ARG A 551 73.13 -8.98 74.72
N LYS A 552 73.14 -10.30 74.99
CA LYS A 552 73.75 -10.87 76.21
C LYS A 552 75.29 -10.87 76.16
N LEU A 553 75.88 -10.99 74.98
CA LEU A 553 77.34 -10.95 74.78
C LEU A 553 77.90 -9.52 74.88
N VAL A 554 77.18 -8.54 74.34
CA VAL A 554 77.51 -7.10 74.46
C VAL A 554 77.46 -6.63 75.93
N ARG A 555 76.70 -7.32 76.81
CA ARG A 555 76.47 -6.92 78.21
C ARG A 555 77.37 -7.60 79.27
N LYS A 556 78.30 -8.50 78.94
CA LYS A 556 79.14 -9.21 79.94
C LYS A 556 80.45 -8.47 80.30
N PRO A 557 80.73 -8.12 81.59
CA PRO A 557 82.09 -7.80 82.07
C PRO A 557 82.88 -9.08 82.43
N PRO A 558 84.24 -9.08 82.46
CA PRO A 558 85.03 -10.31 82.64
C PRO A 558 85.19 -10.65 84.13
N ARG A 559 85.05 -11.94 84.54
CA ARG A 559 85.49 -12.48 85.86
C ARG A 559 85.34 -14.03 85.99
N PRO A 560 85.91 -14.70 87.03
CA PRO A 560 86.90 -15.77 86.90
C PRO A 560 86.46 -17.18 87.38
N ILE A 561 87.42 -18.11 87.31
CA ILE A 561 87.42 -19.59 87.44
C ILE A 561 87.13 -20.14 88.86
N GLN A 562 86.30 -21.21 89.04
CA GLN A 562 86.63 -22.47 89.80
C GLN A 562 85.45 -23.48 90.06
N THR A 563 85.66 -24.73 89.58
CA THR A 563 85.52 -26.11 90.14
C THR A 563 84.35 -26.72 90.97
N VAL A 564 83.72 -27.79 90.40
CA VAL A 564 83.57 -29.23 90.84
C VAL A 564 82.42 -29.75 91.78
N THR A 565 81.50 -30.59 91.20
CA THR A 565 80.68 -31.82 91.57
C THR A 565 80.20 -32.18 93.02
N PRO A 566 79.32 -33.21 93.31
CA PRO A 566 78.50 -34.19 92.49
C PRO A 566 77.01 -34.46 92.95
N GLU A 567 76.31 -35.37 92.23
CA GLU A 567 75.00 -36.13 92.33
C GLU A 567 74.36 -36.52 93.72
N PRO A 568 73.20 -37.28 93.89
CA PRO A 568 72.18 -37.94 92.98
C PRO A 568 70.67 -37.91 93.45
N GLY A 569 69.71 -38.58 92.74
CA GLY A 569 68.46 -39.15 93.34
C GLY A 569 67.17 -39.31 92.48
N VAL A 570 66.67 -40.55 92.30
CA VAL A 570 65.39 -41.06 91.66
C VAL A 570 64.16 -40.93 92.64
N PRO A 571 62.89 -41.43 92.47
CA PRO A 571 62.09 -42.04 91.35
C PRO A 571 60.54 -41.74 91.29
N LEU A 572 59.84 -42.31 90.27
CA LEU A 572 58.52 -43.04 90.28
C LEU A 572 57.44 -42.69 89.21
N GLN A 573 56.83 -43.78 88.70
CA GLN A 573 55.73 -44.01 87.73
C GLN A 573 54.40 -44.31 88.50
N PRO A 574 53.25 -44.83 87.94
CA PRO A 574 52.54 -44.78 86.62
C PRO A 574 50.97 -44.60 86.84
N PRO A 575 49.95 -45.24 86.16
CA PRO A 575 49.73 -45.76 84.78
C PRO A 575 48.32 -45.48 84.09
N LEU A 576 48.25 -45.69 82.76
CA LEU A 576 47.24 -46.37 81.87
C LEU A 576 45.70 -46.12 81.89
N GLY A 577 45.10 -46.08 80.67
CA GLY A 577 43.74 -46.60 80.40
C GLY A 577 43.07 -46.21 79.06
N ALA A 578 42.83 -47.18 78.17
CA ALA A 578 41.84 -47.24 77.06
C ALA A 578 41.00 -48.54 77.26
N PRO A 579 39.82 -48.87 76.64
CA PRO A 579 39.43 -48.71 75.21
C PRO A 579 37.89 -48.52 74.89
N THR A 580 37.50 -48.69 73.61
CA THR A 580 36.20 -48.64 72.85
C THR A 580 35.14 -49.73 73.23
N PRO A 581 33.99 -50.09 72.53
CA PRO A 581 33.40 -49.78 71.17
C PRO A 581 31.82 -49.82 70.97
N HIS A 582 31.36 -49.72 69.68
CA HIS A 582 30.11 -50.24 69.01
C HIS A 582 28.76 -49.45 69.10
N MET A 583 27.79 -49.41 68.16
CA MET A 583 27.57 -49.88 66.76
C MET A 583 26.24 -49.32 66.17
N ILE A 584 26.03 -49.56 64.85
CA ILE A 584 24.78 -49.62 64.03
C ILE A 584 24.29 -48.31 63.36
N ASN A 585 23.86 -48.21 62.09
CA ASN A 585 24.21 -48.68 60.72
C ASN A 585 23.01 -48.36 59.79
N PHE A 586 23.28 -48.16 58.50
CA PHE A 586 22.47 -48.40 57.28
C PHE A 586 22.21 -47.22 56.30
N ASN A 587 23.08 -47.17 55.26
CA ASN A 587 22.83 -47.45 53.81
C ASN A 587 21.81 -46.60 53.00
N LYS A 588 21.96 -46.28 51.70
CA LYS A 588 22.91 -46.58 50.59
C LYS A 588 22.59 -45.63 49.39
N ILE A 589 23.55 -44.96 48.75
CA ILE A 589 24.24 -45.22 47.44
C ILE A 589 23.43 -45.03 46.11
N LEU A 590 23.62 -43.86 45.45
CA LEU A 590 24.29 -43.54 44.15
C LEU A 590 24.29 -44.52 42.93
N ARG A 591 23.88 -44.07 41.71
CA ARG A 591 24.73 -43.83 40.47
C ARG A 591 24.00 -43.79 39.08
N LYS A 592 24.37 -42.75 38.29
CA LYS A 592 24.78 -42.60 36.84
C LYS A 592 23.99 -43.12 35.60
N ALA A 593 23.66 -42.13 34.72
CA ALA A 593 24.03 -41.87 33.30
C ALA A 593 23.64 -42.74 32.05
N ASN A 594 23.02 -42.03 31.08
CA ASN A 594 23.18 -41.94 29.60
C ASN A 594 22.52 -42.88 28.52
N THR A 595 22.06 -42.18 27.45
CA THR A 595 21.91 -42.44 25.98
C THR A 595 20.57 -42.88 25.29
N VAL A 596 20.06 -41.98 24.41
CA VAL A 596 19.33 -42.00 23.07
C VAL A 596 18.63 -43.29 22.54
N ALA A 597 17.58 -43.35 21.68
CA ALA A 597 16.88 -42.47 20.69
C ALA A 597 15.52 -43.10 20.23
N ARG A 598 14.53 -42.32 19.70
CA ARG A 598 13.83 -42.44 18.38
C ARG A 598 12.45 -41.70 18.23
N MET A 599 12.37 -40.91 17.14
CA MET A 599 11.31 -40.60 16.13
C MET A 599 9.79 -40.72 16.41
N ASP A 600 9.02 -39.69 16.00
CA ASP A 600 7.96 -39.79 14.94
C ASP A 600 7.44 -38.42 14.39
N ASN A 601 7.62 -38.24 13.07
CA ASN A 601 6.79 -37.74 11.95
C ASN A 601 5.89 -36.45 11.87
N ASN A 602 5.89 -35.94 10.62
CA ASN A 602 4.93 -35.11 9.83
C ASN A 602 4.95 -33.57 10.02
N ASN A 603 4.84 -32.71 9.01
CA ASN A 603 4.51 -32.83 7.58
C ASN A 603 5.00 -31.56 6.82
N SER A 604 5.28 -31.71 5.54
CA SER A 604 5.58 -30.64 4.56
C SER A 604 4.29 -30.10 3.90
N VAL A 605 4.49 -29.26 2.86
CA VAL A 605 3.51 -28.57 1.97
C VAL A 605 3.22 -27.14 2.46
N GLY A 606 3.39 -26.05 1.71
CA GLY A 606 3.53 -25.83 0.27
C GLY A 606 2.79 -24.50 0.03
N ALA A 607 3.46 -23.53 -0.58
CA ALA A 607 2.93 -22.18 -0.76
C ALA A 607 1.65 -22.20 -1.62
N GLY A 608 0.57 -21.77 -1.00
CA GLY A 608 -0.72 -21.46 -1.58
C GLY A 608 -1.43 -20.52 -0.61
N LEU A 609 -2.15 -19.53 -1.15
CA LEU A 609 -2.91 -18.54 -0.38
C LEU A 609 -3.65 -19.20 0.79
N SER A 610 -3.55 -18.61 1.98
CA SER A 610 -4.08 -19.24 3.19
C SER A 610 -5.60 -19.43 3.06
N GLN A 611 -6.11 -20.54 3.62
CA GLN A 611 -7.56 -20.81 3.69
C GLN A 611 -8.34 -19.62 4.29
N ALA A 612 -7.69 -18.85 5.18
CA ALA A 612 -8.26 -17.66 5.79
C ALA A 612 -8.45 -16.49 4.81
N ASP A 613 -7.58 -16.32 3.79
CA ASP A 613 -7.68 -15.24 2.80
C ASP A 613 -8.77 -15.52 1.76
N MET A 614 -8.89 -16.79 1.35
CA MET A 614 -10.01 -17.25 0.51
C MET A 614 -11.35 -17.15 1.26
N ASP A 615 -11.35 -17.40 2.57
CA ASP A 615 -12.54 -17.23 3.41
C ASP A 615 -12.89 -15.74 3.61
N GLN A 616 -11.91 -14.83 3.69
CA GLN A 616 -12.15 -13.38 3.70
C GLN A 616 -12.73 -12.86 2.37
N LEU A 617 -12.23 -13.34 1.23
CA LEU A 617 -12.77 -12.98 -0.10
C LEU A 617 -14.19 -13.49 -0.28
N ARG A 618 -14.47 -14.74 0.13
CA ARG A 618 -15.83 -15.30 0.16
C ARG A 618 -16.75 -14.52 1.12
N LEU A 619 -16.23 -14.04 2.25
CA LEU A 619 -16.97 -13.22 3.20
C LEU A 619 -17.33 -11.85 2.60
N LYS A 620 -16.39 -11.19 1.91
CA LYS A 620 -16.63 -9.94 1.18
C LYS A 620 -17.67 -10.11 0.06
N GLN A 621 -17.57 -11.18 -0.73
CA GLN A 621 -18.56 -11.50 -1.77
C GLN A 621 -19.96 -11.77 -1.19
N ARG A 622 -20.03 -12.50 -0.07
CA ARG A 622 -21.29 -12.72 0.66
C ARG A 622 -21.89 -11.42 1.18
N HIS A 623 -21.10 -10.49 1.71
CA HIS A 623 -21.60 -9.19 2.17
C HIS A 623 -22.22 -8.38 1.03
N VAL A 624 -21.54 -8.29 -0.12
CA VAL A 624 -22.08 -7.57 -1.30
C VAL A 624 -23.39 -8.17 -1.80
N LEU A 625 -23.48 -9.51 -1.85
CA LEU A 625 -24.70 -10.19 -2.28
C LEU A 625 -25.84 -10.08 -1.25
N THR A 626 -25.50 -10.04 0.03
CA THR A 626 -26.46 -9.81 1.11
C THR A 626 -27.03 -8.40 1.01
N GLU A 627 -26.18 -7.38 0.84
CA GLU A 627 -26.61 -6.00 0.62
C GLU A 627 -27.47 -5.85 -0.65
N LEU A 628 -27.11 -6.56 -1.73
CA LEU A 628 -27.90 -6.58 -2.96
C LEU A 628 -29.32 -7.11 -2.71
N LEU A 629 -29.44 -8.25 -2.03
CA LEU A 629 -30.74 -8.85 -1.70
C LEU A 629 -31.54 -7.98 -0.74
N GLU A 630 -30.92 -7.38 0.27
CA GLU A 630 -31.58 -6.49 1.22
C GLU A 630 -32.10 -5.21 0.56
N THR A 631 -31.29 -4.60 -0.29
CA THR A 631 -31.71 -3.41 -1.03
C THR A 631 -32.77 -3.74 -2.09
N GLU A 632 -32.77 -4.95 -2.64
CA GLU A 632 -33.81 -5.43 -3.56
C GLU A 632 -35.14 -5.66 -2.82
N ARG A 633 -35.09 -6.33 -1.67
CA ARG A 633 -36.25 -6.54 -0.79
C ARG A 633 -36.87 -5.19 -0.39
N THR A 634 -36.03 -4.23 -0.02
CA THR A 634 -36.46 -2.87 0.34
C THR A 634 -37.12 -2.19 -0.84
N TYR A 635 -36.51 -2.24 -2.03
CA TYR A 635 -37.06 -1.66 -3.25
C TYR A 635 -38.44 -2.25 -3.60
N VAL A 636 -38.58 -3.57 -3.58
CA VAL A 636 -39.86 -4.26 -3.86
C VAL A 636 -40.93 -3.87 -2.84
N THR A 637 -40.56 -3.80 -1.56
CA THR A 637 -41.49 -3.41 -0.48
C THR A 637 -41.98 -1.97 -0.66
N GLU A 638 -41.07 -1.05 -1.00
CA GLU A 638 -41.41 0.35 -1.29
C GLU A 638 -42.32 0.45 -2.51
N LEU A 639 -42.05 -0.26 -3.61
CA LEU A 639 -42.93 -0.28 -4.77
C LEU A 639 -44.33 -0.82 -4.44
N GLY A 640 -44.39 -1.91 -3.69
CA GLY A 640 -45.65 -2.52 -3.24
C GLY A 640 -46.48 -1.57 -2.37
N SER A 641 -45.82 -0.76 -1.52
CA SER A 641 -46.49 0.27 -0.71
C SER A 641 -47.11 1.38 -1.57
N ILE A 642 -46.49 1.75 -2.70
CA ILE A 642 -47.02 2.75 -3.62
C ILE A 642 -48.26 2.20 -4.34
N VAL A 643 -48.16 0.96 -4.85
CA VAL A 643 -49.28 0.29 -5.53
C VAL A 643 -50.46 0.12 -4.58
N THR A 644 -50.21 -0.39 -3.37
CA THR A 644 -51.28 -0.66 -2.40
C THR A 644 -51.84 0.60 -1.75
N GLY A 645 -50.98 1.56 -1.42
CA GLY A 645 -51.33 2.71 -0.60
C GLY A 645 -51.65 3.99 -1.37
N TYR A 646 -51.33 4.07 -2.66
CA TYR A 646 -51.73 5.18 -3.53
C TYR A 646 -52.58 4.69 -4.70
N LYS A 647 -52.09 3.75 -5.53
CA LYS A 647 -52.81 3.31 -6.74
C LYS A 647 -54.14 2.62 -6.39
N ASN A 648 -54.15 1.68 -5.45
CA ASN A 648 -55.35 0.97 -5.01
C ASN A 648 -56.22 1.80 -4.06
N GLU A 649 -55.66 2.82 -3.40
CA GLU A 649 -56.48 3.72 -2.60
C GLU A 649 -57.38 4.56 -3.51
N MET A 650 -56.91 4.95 -4.71
CA MET A 650 -57.72 5.68 -5.69
C MET A 650 -58.96 4.93 -6.19
N THR A 651 -59.04 3.61 -6.00
CA THR A 651 -60.20 2.80 -6.43
C THR A 651 -61.23 2.60 -5.32
N LYS A 652 -60.96 3.04 -4.08
CA LYS A 652 -61.89 2.90 -2.95
C LYS A 652 -62.96 3.99 -2.97
N GLU A 653 -64.22 3.60 -2.76
CA GLU A 653 -65.35 4.52 -2.77
C GLU A 653 -65.25 5.58 -1.65
N ASP A 654 -64.68 5.22 -0.51
CA ASP A 654 -64.57 6.09 0.68
C ASP A 654 -63.68 7.33 0.47
N VAL A 655 -62.74 7.29 -0.47
CA VAL A 655 -61.79 8.39 -0.72
C VAL A 655 -62.10 9.17 -1.99
N LYS A 656 -63.15 8.78 -2.73
CA LYS A 656 -63.53 9.40 -4.01
C LYS A 656 -63.84 10.90 -3.89
N CYS A 657 -64.33 11.32 -2.72
CA CYS A 657 -64.60 12.73 -2.42
C CYS A 657 -63.31 13.56 -2.16
N VAL A 658 -62.17 12.91 -1.94
CA VAL A 658 -60.87 13.54 -1.62
C VAL A 658 -59.94 13.55 -2.84
N ILE A 659 -60.21 12.73 -3.87
CA ILE A 659 -59.43 12.69 -5.12
C ILE A 659 -59.67 13.99 -5.90
N PRO A 660 -58.61 14.74 -6.27
CA PRO A 660 -58.75 15.92 -7.12
C PRO A 660 -59.38 15.58 -8.47
N ALA A 661 -60.28 16.41 -8.99
CA ALA A 661 -60.96 16.18 -10.27
C ALA A 661 -59.99 15.98 -11.46
N GLY A 662 -58.79 16.57 -11.39
CA GLY A 662 -57.73 16.37 -12.38
C GLY A 662 -57.09 14.97 -12.36
N LEU A 663 -57.28 14.21 -11.28
CA LEU A 663 -56.67 12.91 -11.00
C LEU A 663 -57.63 11.72 -11.13
N ASP A 664 -58.94 11.96 -11.04
CA ASP A 664 -59.96 10.91 -11.14
C ASP A 664 -59.84 10.14 -12.47
N GLY A 665 -59.85 8.80 -12.40
CA GLY A 665 -59.65 7.92 -13.55
C GLY A 665 -58.27 7.94 -14.21
N LYS A 666 -57.26 8.63 -13.68
CA LYS A 666 -55.91 8.76 -14.29
C LYS A 666 -54.80 7.99 -13.56
N ALA A 667 -55.15 6.95 -12.80
CA ALA A 667 -54.18 6.13 -12.08
C ALA A 667 -53.11 5.53 -13.02
N ASP A 668 -53.49 5.09 -14.22
CA ASP A 668 -52.56 4.49 -15.20
C ASP A 668 -51.58 5.50 -15.79
N ILE A 669 -51.93 6.79 -15.81
CA ILE A 669 -51.01 7.86 -16.22
C ILE A 669 -50.08 8.21 -15.06
N LEU A 670 -50.61 8.30 -13.84
CA LEU A 670 -49.83 8.66 -12.65
C LEU A 670 -48.78 7.59 -12.29
N PHE A 671 -49.13 6.31 -12.37
CA PHE A 671 -48.24 5.20 -11.99
C PHE A 671 -47.64 4.45 -13.18
N GLY A 672 -48.18 4.61 -14.40
CA GLY A 672 -47.70 3.83 -15.56
C GLY A 672 -47.82 2.33 -15.29
N ASN A 673 -46.79 1.59 -15.70
CA ASN A 673 -46.65 0.16 -15.45
C ASN A 673 -45.86 -0.17 -14.16
N LEU A 674 -45.90 0.70 -13.14
CA LEU A 674 -45.20 0.48 -11.86
C LEU A 674 -45.57 -0.85 -11.20
N GLU A 675 -46.83 -1.26 -11.31
CA GLU A 675 -47.31 -2.53 -10.76
C GLU A 675 -46.69 -3.73 -11.48
N GLU A 676 -46.51 -3.66 -12.80
CA GLU A 676 -45.82 -4.70 -13.58
C GLU A 676 -44.33 -4.78 -13.22
N ILE A 677 -43.68 -3.63 -12.97
CA ILE A 677 -42.30 -3.59 -12.46
C ILE A 677 -42.25 -4.23 -11.07
N CYS A 678 -43.16 -3.86 -10.18
CA CYS A 678 -43.21 -4.42 -8.82
C CYS A 678 -43.39 -5.94 -8.84
N GLN A 679 -44.32 -6.44 -9.66
CA GLN A 679 -44.56 -7.87 -9.83
C GLN A 679 -43.35 -8.59 -10.41
N PHE A 680 -42.73 -8.05 -11.47
CA PHE A 680 -41.53 -8.64 -12.04
C PHE A 680 -40.38 -8.74 -11.03
N HIS A 681 -40.14 -7.67 -10.27
CA HIS A 681 -39.10 -7.68 -9.25
C HIS A 681 -39.43 -8.63 -8.08
N HIS A 682 -40.69 -8.69 -7.63
CA HIS A 682 -41.11 -9.55 -6.53
C HIS A 682 -41.19 -11.03 -6.89
N ASP A 683 -41.90 -11.35 -7.97
CA ASP A 683 -42.29 -12.72 -8.31
C ASP A 683 -41.26 -13.47 -9.12
N GLU A 684 -40.37 -12.75 -9.79
CA GLU A 684 -39.43 -13.35 -10.72
C GLU A 684 -37.97 -13.05 -10.37
N LEU A 685 -37.57 -11.79 -10.34
CA LEU A 685 -36.17 -11.42 -10.13
C LEU A 685 -35.70 -11.77 -8.71
N PHE A 686 -36.43 -11.34 -7.68
CA PHE A 686 -36.05 -11.54 -6.29
C PHE A 686 -36.03 -13.02 -5.90
N LYS A 687 -37.04 -13.80 -6.32
CA LYS A 687 -37.11 -15.25 -6.04
C LYS A 687 -35.96 -16.03 -6.68
N GLU A 688 -35.56 -15.68 -7.91
CA GLU A 688 -34.41 -16.30 -8.56
C GLU A 688 -33.09 -15.89 -7.91
N MET A 689 -32.92 -14.61 -7.55
CA MET A 689 -31.74 -14.13 -6.83
C MET A 689 -31.58 -14.82 -5.46
N GLU A 690 -32.68 -15.06 -4.75
CA GLU A 690 -32.70 -15.80 -3.48
C GLU A 690 -32.33 -17.28 -3.70
N ALA A 691 -32.74 -17.87 -4.82
CA ALA A 691 -32.41 -19.25 -5.20
C ALA A 691 -30.95 -19.44 -5.67
N CYS A 692 -30.23 -18.37 -6.03
CA CYS A 692 -28.84 -18.43 -6.47
C CYS A 692 -27.81 -18.72 -5.35
N ASN A 693 -28.24 -18.86 -4.09
CA ASN A 693 -27.42 -19.27 -2.94
C ASN A 693 -26.09 -18.50 -2.80
N PHE A 694 -26.13 -17.17 -2.95
CA PHE A 694 -24.95 -16.28 -2.87
C PHE A 694 -23.86 -16.57 -3.91
N ASN A 695 -24.22 -17.11 -5.08
CA ASN A 695 -23.32 -17.20 -6.24
C ASN A 695 -23.51 -15.98 -7.16
N ILE A 696 -22.47 -15.15 -7.28
CA ILE A 696 -22.50 -13.90 -8.06
C ILE A 696 -22.70 -14.12 -9.56
N GLU A 697 -22.20 -15.23 -10.11
CA GLU A 697 -22.33 -15.55 -11.53
C GLU A 697 -23.76 -15.95 -11.89
N LEU A 698 -24.41 -16.74 -11.03
CA LEU A 698 -25.81 -17.11 -11.19
C LEU A 698 -26.73 -15.90 -11.03
N VAL A 699 -26.42 -15.00 -10.09
CA VAL A 699 -27.15 -13.73 -9.94
C VAL A 699 -27.01 -12.87 -11.20
N ALA A 700 -25.80 -12.73 -11.75
CA ALA A 700 -25.57 -12.00 -13.00
C ALA A 700 -26.34 -12.62 -14.19
N LEU A 701 -26.39 -13.96 -14.26
CA LEU A 701 -27.14 -14.68 -15.29
C LEU A 701 -28.65 -14.40 -15.23
N CYS A 702 -29.21 -14.20 -14.03
CA CYS A 702 -30.62 -13.83 -13.85
C CYS A 702 -30.96 -12.51 -14.56
N PHE A 703 -30.07 -11.50 -14.47
CA PHE A 703 -30.24 -10.23 -15.17
C PHE A 703 -30.12 -10.40 -16.69
N THR A 704 -29.11 -11.13 -17.15
CA THR A 704 -28.85 -11.35 -18.59
C THR A 704 -29.96 -12.15 -19.26
N LYS A 705 -30.55 -13.15 -18.59
CA LYS A 705 -31.64 -13.98 -19.13
C LYS A 705 -32.95 -13.20 -19.32
N ARG A 706 -33.18 -12.16 -18.52
CA ARG A 706 -34.46 -11.40 -18.45
C ARG A 706 -34.38 -10.03 -19.11
N LYS A 707 -33.33 -9.86 -19.89
CA LYS A 707 -32.91 -8.73 -20.68
C LYS A 707 -34.03 -7.97 -21.39
N ASP A 708 -34.79 -8.68 -22.22
CA ASP A 708 -35.86 -8.08 -23.02
C ASP A 708 -37.04 -7.63 -22.16
N LYS A 709 -37.25 -8.31 -21.01
CA LYS A 709 -38.32 -7.97 -20.07
C LYS A 709 -37.97 -6.74 -19.25
N PHE A 710 -36.73 -6.60 -18.80
CA PHE A 710 -36.21 -5.35 -18.21
C PHE A 710 -36.38 -4.19 -19.19
N TYR A 711 -35.95 -4.37 -20.45
CA TYR A 711 -36.10 -3.34 -21.48
C TYR A 711 -37.56 -2.92 -21.66
N LYS A 712 -38.46 -3.89 -21.89
CA LYS A 712 -39.88 -3.62 -22.10
C LYS A 712 -40.50 -2.85 -20.94
N LEU A 713 -40.29 -3.33 -19.70
CA LEU A 713 -40.91 -2.75 -18.52
C LEU A 713 -40.36 -1.34 -18.22
N TYR A 714 -39.04 -1.17 -18.20
CA TYR A 714 -38.44 0.12 -17.85
C TYR A 714 -38.54 1.14 -18.99
N SER A 715 -38.52 0.73 -20.27
CA SER A 715 -38.78 1.62 -21.41
C SER A 715 -40.17 2.25 -21.30
N GLN A 716 -41.18 1.41 -21.08
CA GLN A 716 -42.56 1.85 -20.93
C GLN A 716 -42.73 2.78 -19.71
N TYR A 717 -42.09 2.48 -18.59
CA TYR A 717 -42.15 3.31 -17.39
C TYR A 717 -41.50 4.68 -17.60
N CYS A 718 -40.29 4.69 -18.17
CA CYS A 718 -39.54 5.92 -18.44
C CYS A 718 -40.25 6.79 -19.50
N GLN A 719 -40.88 6.20 -20.52
CA GLN A 719 -41.73 6.93 -21.48
C GLN A 719 -43.00 7.52 -20.85
N ASN A 720 -43.51 6.91 -19.78
CA ASN A 720 -44.67 7.43 -19.05
C ASN A 720 -44.29 8.47 -17.98
N HIS A 721 -43.06 8.45 -17.46
CA HIS A 721 -42.65 9.28 -16.34
C HIS A 721 -42.88 10.80 -16.51
N PRO A 722 -42.61 11.43 -17.67
CA PRO A 722 -42.89 12.87 -17.85
C PRO A 722 -44.38 13.20 -17.83
N ARG A 723 -45.24 12.26 -18.27
CA ARG A 723 -46.69 12.41 -18.22
C ARG A 723 -47.20 12.30 -16.79
N SER A 724 -46.64 11.39 -16.00
CA SER A 724 -46.87 11.30 -14.55
C SER A 724 -46.42 12.57 -13.83
N GLU A 725 -45.22 13.08 -14.12
CA GLU A 725 -44.67 14.29 -13.52
C GLU A 725 -45.53 15.52 -13.84
N SER A 726 -45.87 15.75 -15.12
CA SER A 726 -46.72 16.86 -15.55
C SER A 726 -48.10 16.81 -14.90
N LEU A 727 -48.67 15.61 -14.71
CA LEU A 727 -49.94 15.41 -14.03
C LEU A 727 -49.84 15.81 -12.54
N ARG A 728 -48.75 15.42 -11.85
CA ARG A 728 -48.53 15.81 -10.45
C ARG A 728 -48.28 17.30 -10.29
N GLU A 729 -47.53 17.93 -11.19
CA GLU A 729 -47.29 19.37 -11.18
C GLU A 729 -48.60 20.16 -11.34
N MET A 730 -49.48 19.71 -12.24
CA MET A 730 -50.80 20.30 -12.45
C MET A 730 -51.71 20.20 -11.20
N ILE A 731 -51.70 19.06 -10.53
CA ILE A 731 -52.55 18.80 -9.36
C ILE A 731 -51.97 19.44 -8.08
N GLY A 732 -50.66 19.64 -8.04
CA GLY A 732 -49.92 20.10 -6.86
C GLY A 732 -49.49 18.93 -5.96
N GLU A 733 -48.21 18.91 -5.58
CA GLU A 733 -47.62 17.81 -4.80
C GLU A 733 -48.15 17.69 -3.36
N ASN A 734 -48.76 18.76 -2.83
CA ASN A 734 -49.28 18.86 -1.47
C ASN A 734 -50.82 18.75 -1.39
N ASN A 735 -51.48 18.15 -2.38
CA ASN A 735 -52.93 17.97 -2.32
C ASN A 735 -53.35 17.00 -1.19
N ALA A 736 -54.56 17.19 -0.67
CA ALA A 736 -55.07 16.47 0.49
C ALA A 736 -55.07 14.94 0.33
N PHE A 737 -55.27 14.45 -0.90
CA PHE A 737 -55.22 13.02 -1.19
C PHE A 737 -53.82 12.45 -1.01
N PHE A 738 -52.78 13.04 -1.62
CA PHE A 738 -51.40 12.57 -1.46
C PHE A 738 -50.91 12.68 0.00
N GLN A 739 -51.27 13.74 0.71
CA GLN A 739 -50.92 13.90 2.14
C GLN A 739 -51.58 12.85 3.02
N SER A 740 -52.86 12.54 2.77
CA SER A 740 -53.58 11.48 3.49
C SER A 740 -52.93 10.11 3.28
N CYS A 741 -52.62 9.76 2.02
CA CYS A 741 -51.92 8.52 1.71
C CYS A 741 -50.51 8.48 2.32
N GLN A 742 -49.76 9.59 2.24
CA GLN A 742 -48.42 9.69 2.81
C GLN A 742 -48.41 9.48 4.33
N MET A 743 -49.35 10.11 5.05
CA MET A 743 -49.50 9.95 6.50
C MET A 743 -49.91 8.53 6.88
N LYS A 744 -50.86 7.93 6.15
CA LYS A 744 -51.35 6.56 6.40
C LYS A 744 -50.25 5.51 6.22
N LEU A 745 -49.32 5.74 5.29
CA LEU A 745 -48.20 4.84 5.01
C LEU A 745 -46.93 5.17 5.82
N GLY A 746 -46.89 6.28 6.55
CA GLY A 746 -45.70 6.75 7.26
C GLY A 746 -44.54 7.14 6.32
N HIS A 747 -44.85 7.54 5.09
CA HIS A 747 -43.85 7.89 4.07
C HIS A 747 -43.17 9.22 4.39
N LYS A 748 -41.84 9.19 4.52
CA LYS A 748 -41.03 10.38 4.88
C LYS A 748 -40.81 11.34 3.71
N LEU A 749 -40.94 10.86 2.48
CA LEU A 749 -40.69 11.62 1.25
C LEU A 749 -42.01 11.83 0.47
N PRO A 750 -42.10 12.88 -0.37
CA PRO A 750 -43.25 13.06 -1.25
C PRO A 750 -43.34 11.94 -2.29
N LEU A 751 -44.54 11.68 -2.81
CA LEU A 751 -44.80 10.65 -3.83
C LEU A 751 -43.88 10.80 -5.05
N ALA A 752 -43.50 12.03 -5.41
CA ALA A 752 -42.58 12.30 -6.51
C ALA A 752 -41.23 11.60 -6.37
N ALA A 753 -40.65 11.58 -5.16
CA ALA A 753 -39.38 10.93 -4.89
C ALA A 753 -39.49 9.39 -5.00
N TYR A 754 -40.62 8.83 -4.56
CA TYR A 754 -40.88 7.40 -4.67
C TYR A 754 -41.06 6.94 -6.12
N LEU A 755 -41.71 7.73 -6.97
CA LEU A 755 -41.90 7.43 -8.39
C LEU A 755 -40.62 7.56 -9.22
N LEU A 756 -39.56 8.17 -8.68
CA LEU A 756 -38.24 8.24 -9.30
C LEU A 756 -37.38 6.98 -9.00
N LYS A 757 -37.73 6.21 -7.97
CA LYS A 757 -36.95 5.04 -7.52
C LYS A 757 -36.73 3.99 -8.62
N PRO A 758 -37.68 3.65 -9.51
CA PRO A 758 -37.41 2.72 -10.60
C PRO A 758 -36.28 3.18 -11.54
N ILE A 759 -36.27 4.47 -11.89
CA ILE A 759 -35.21 5.07 -12.72
C ILE A 759 -33.86 4.99 -12.00
N GLN A 760 -33.83 5.27 -10.70
CA GLN A 760 -32.61 5.13 -9.88
C GLN A 760 -32.18 3.67 -9.70
N ARG A 761 -33.12 2.72 -9.60
CA ARG A 761 -32.81 1.31 -9.38
C ARG A 761 -32.14 0.70 -10.61
N VAL A 762 -32.68 0.96 -11.81
CA VAL A 762 -32.08 0.45 -13.05
C VAL A 762 -30.66 0.98 -13.27
N THR A 763 -30.36 2.23 -12.86
CA THR A 763 -28.99 2.78 -12.91
C THR A 763 -28.01 2.07 -11.97
N LYS A 764 -28.48 1.50 -10.85
CA LYS A 764 -27.62 0.82 -9.87
C LYS A 764 -27.20 -0.59 -10.31
N TYR A 765 -28.04 -1.29 -11.09
CA TYR A 765 -27.65 -2.60 -11.65
C TYR A 765 -26.45 -2.52 -12.60
N GLN A 766 -26.22 -1.35 -13.23
CA GLN A 766 -25.03 -1.10 -14.06
C GLN A 766 -23.71 -1.19 -13.27
N LEU A 767 -23.66 -0.62 -12.06
CA LEU A 767 -22.47 -0.64 -11.20
C LEU A 767 -22.17 -2.06 -10.74
N LEU A 768 -23.21 -2.82 -10.40
CA LEU A 768 -23.11 -4.23 -9.97
C LEU A 768 -22.65 -5.16 -11.10
N LEU A 769 -23.10 -4.93 -12.34
CA LEU A 769 -22.65 -5.71 -13.50
C LEU A 769 -21.25 -5.28 -13.99
N LYS A 770 -20.81 -4.04 -13.74
CA LYS A 770 -19.41 -3.61 -13.93
C LYS A 770 -18.45 -4.26 -12.94
N VAL A 771 -18.88 -4.56 -11.70
CA VAL A 771 -18.08 -5.32 -10.72
C VAL A 771 -17.74 -6.72 -11.21
N ARG A 772 -18.60 -7.36 -12.03
CA ARG A 772 -18.26 -8.60 -12.75
C ARG A 772 -17.02 -8.46 -13.64
N ARG A 773 -16.83 -7.28 -14.25
CA ARG A 773 -15.67 -6.98 -15.11
C ARG A 773 -14.39 -6.79 -14.28
N SER A 774 -14.47 -6.32 -13.04
CA SER A 774 -13.32 -6.24 -12.13
C SER A 774 -12.95 -7.62 -11.55
N LEU A 775 -13.93 -8.44 -11.16
CA LEU A 775 -13.67 -9.77 -10.58
C LEU A 775 -13.15 -10.82 -11.58
N TYR A 776 -13.42 -10.65 -12.88
CA TYR A 776 -12.86 -11.52 -13.93
C TYR A 776 -11.42 -11.16 -14.33
N PHE A 777 -10.91 -10.00 -13.89
CA PHE A 777 -9.54 -9.55 -14.15
C PHE A 777 -8.55 -9.92 -13.02
N ASP A 778 -9.05 -10.43 -11.88
CA ASP A 778 -8.23 -10.80 -10.70
C ASP A 778 -8.24 -12.32 -10.40
N LEU A 779 -8.59 -13.18 -11.36
CA LEU A 779 -8.46 -14.64 -11.23
C LEU A 779 -7.67 -15.23 -12.39
N PRO A 780 -6.64 -16.07 -12.15
CA PRO A 780 -5.97 -16.83 -13.19
C PRO A 780 -6.97 -17.73 -13.92
N ARG A 781 -6.97 -17.68 -15.24
CA ARG A 781 -7.78 -18.57 -16.09
C ARG A 781 -7.27 -20.01 -15.96
N GLU A 782 -7.90 -20.81 -15.11
CA GLU A 782 -7.82 -22.27 -15.25
C GLU A 782 -8.83 -22.75 -16.30
N SER A 783 -8.29 -23.58 -17.18
CA SER A 783 -8.90 -24.10 -18.39
C SER A 783 -9.97 -25.18 -18.12
N ASN A 784 -11.08 -25.07 -18.86
CA ASN A 784 -12.03 -26.11 -19.26
C ASN A 784 -11.79 -27.54 -18.74
N GLN A 785 -12.56 -27.96 -17.72
CA GLN A 785 -13.02 -29.34 -17.57
C GLN A 785 -14.39 -29.41 -16.90
N ILE A 786 -15.47 -29.08 -17.63
CA ILE A 786 -16.80 -29.61 -17.29
C ILE A 786 -17.52 -29.97 -18.60
N SER A 787 -17.32 -31.20 -19.06
CA SER A 787 -18.17 -31.86 -20.06
C SER A 787 -17.98 -33.36 -19.91
N ALA A 788 -18.75 -33.99 -19.00
CA ALA A 788 -19.27 -35.37 -19.08
C ALA A 788 -19.67 -35.89 -17.69
N ALA A 789 -20.85 -35.51 -17.20
CA ALA A 789 -21.51 -36.25 -16.13
C ALA A 789 -23.03 -36.13 -16.27
N THR A 790 -23.57 -36.56 -17.43
CA THR A 790 -25.02 -36.78 -17.56
C THR A 790 -25.33 -37.79 -18.66
N GLN A 791 -25.00 -39.07 -18.47
CA GLN A 791 -25.79 -40.16 -19.04
C GLN A 791 -25.80 -41.32 -18.05
N GLY A 792 -26.88 -41.38 -17.27
CA GLY A 792 -27.23 -42.56 -16.48
C GLY A 792 -27.85 -43.61 -17.41
N SER A 793 -27.22 -44.78 -17.49
CA SER A 793 -27.79 -45.97 -18.10
C SER A 793 -28.64 -46.71 -17.07
N PRO A 794 -29.89 -47.13 -17.37
CA PRO A 794 -30.65 -48.00 -16.50
C PRO A 794 -30.33 -49.47 -16.81
N THR A 795 -29.87 -50.20 -15.80
CA THR A 795 -29.79 -51.67 -15.81
C THR A 795 -31.16 -52.26 -15.46
N LEU A 796 -31.62 -53.21 -16.28
CA LEU A 796 -32.58 -54.25 -15.88
C LEU A 796 -32.09 -55.61 -16.41
N PRO A 797 -32.45 -56.73 -15.75
CA PRO A 797 -31.61 -57.91 -15.68
C PRO A 797 -32.12 -59.10 -16.53
N GLY A 798 -31.17 -59.91 -16.99
CA GLY A 798 -31.28 -61.37 -17.14
C GLY A 798 -32.29 -61.94 -18.13
N GLN A 799 -31.81 -62.31 -19.32
CA GLN A 799 -31.52 -63.70 -19.74
C GLN A 799 -30.83 -63.70 -21.09
#